data_AF-A0A482WLS4-F1
#
_entry.id   AF-A0A482WLS4-F1
#
_cell.length_a   1.000
_cell.length_b   1.000
_cell.length_c   1.000
_cell.angle_alpha   90.00
_cell.angle_beta   90.00
_cell.angle_gamma   90.00
#
_symmetry.space_group_name_H-M   'P 1'
#
loop_
_entity.id
_entity.type
_entity.pdbx_description
1 polymer ?
#
loop_
_entity_poly.entity_id
_entity_poly.type
_entity_poly.pdbx_seq_one_letter_code
_entity_poly.pdbx_strand_id
1 'polypeptide(L)'
;MLYQRQGQLENHRNKLQITQMEQNRTTHDISDMEKELEKFKTMQSDLQTEIDKMMHKLNKLKAKVEWGDDALNMWKEFMARSHDETSLVERIYRDDESEFKNLELTRQKLRADVLERKELLEGIMTRFIQYELQLQHLGKVYRSTYRRHLKLLKLWNNTVGLLRGRDRVIKKLHHKIRDLRLGAAEKCKALQEKQKFFEQQKRNNAELELSMKDVMKQRDDMKAALLRKMDANEELYSELKIIQNVIADLGSKLVQKRGESSLMSHKVEECENEIDDINNQIIILKSQHDLLKSEVLTQAGRVSKLEEIYEVSEKDLKKMDLEHEKLIDRHLSQQIQMEKARELDRLRSVDIKAHRLSSQATSKQTADISKELLRQLEIFHSSQFELKSLIAKICHLEGDHNSEERELHNRRIKELEKELQERKESCSLVEEQVKLAEQDSSKLALELQKGEVELQSLSDKKNERVRLAEGLQKTLSQRNRAYQQLQAELVLLQLKMSQAANLLKREGGAVFSLEKQRIEIETAMQEKKIEINAQKEVLHQQKRAILEEKSDVKHIIDHLTSRLLAQERTELQEKGDILDAKISSTEKEILAMENTLKLMNSTNHCYKQNLDSIDANSPEMADKQKLENECYSINSELRKKQKTLENVNSSIKHLEQMLLETEAADEAVQTEWRSKDREVRDLDRELGEQQAKLQRAGKQLKRVVRQVQLVKEPKFPVGLAERDIETREMQDINNAALQQLSDLCTRYIETVPVVNRYLTEKDLALPVVRSSMTASISSLTISRSGSEAASTSRSKVTSFGSEMSLTPSVINLDPFGKSDSQSAGRKSSQTRKSILKTKPPK
;
A
#
# COMPACT_ATOMS: atom_id res chain seq x y z
N MET A 1 39.61 110.13 169.13
CA MET A 1 39.83 109.31 167.91
C MET A 1 39.10 107.95 167.89
N LEU A 2 38.39 107.51 168.94
CA LEU A 2 37.67 106.20 168.92
C LEU A 2 36.23 106.27 168.37
N TYR A 3 35.56 107.43 168.44
CA TYR A 3 34.16 107.57 168.00
C TYR A 3 33.97 107.59 166.46
N GLN A 4 34.98 108.01 165.70
CA GLN A 4 34.88 108.14 164.24
C GLN A 4 35.05 106.79 163.50
N ARG A 5 35.69 105.81 164.15
CA ARG A 5 36.00 104.50 163.56
C ARG A 5 34.85 103.50 163.69
N GLN A 6 33.99 103.68 164.69
CA GLN A 6 32.85 102.79 164.93
C GLN A 6 31.68 103.07 163.97
N GLY A 7 31.37 104.35 163.70
CA GLY A 7 30.33 104.72 162.73
C GLY A 7 30.67 104.39 161.27
N GLN A 8 31.95 104.34 160.89
CA GLN A 8 32.36 103.90 159.56
C GLN A 8 32.20 102.37 159.38
N LEU A 9 32.45 101.58 160.42
CA LEU A 9 32.29 100.13 160.37
C LEU A 9 30.83 99.69 160.21
N GLU A 10 29.89 100.36 160.87
CA GLU A 10 28.45 100.07 160.69
C GLU A 10 27.94 100.46 159.30
N ASN A 11 28.40 101.58 158.75
CA ASN A 11 28.04 101.99 157.39
C ASN A 11 28.59 101.02 156.33
N HIS A 12 29.80 100.50 156.52
CA HIS A 12 30.35 99.46 155.65
C HIS A 12 29.60 98.13 155.79
N ARG A 13 29.13 97.77 156.99
CA ARG A 13 28.31 96.57 157.20
C ARG A 13 26.96 96.65 156.49
N ASN A 14 26.25 97.78 156.62
CA ASN A 14 24.98 97.99 155.93
C ASN A 14 25.15 98.00 154.41
N LYS A 15 26.19 98.64 153.87
CA LYS A 15 26.49 98.59 152.43
C LYS A 15 26.81 97.18 151.96
N LEU A 16 27.59 96.41 152.72
CA LEU A 16 27.92 95.03 152.40
C LEU A 16 26.65 94.15 152.35
N GLN A 17 25.74 94.35 153.31
CA GLN A 17 24.49 93.59 153.37
C GLN A 17 23.55 93.91 152.19
N ILE A 18 23.46 95.19 151.80
CA ILE A 18 22.69 95.60 150.60
C ILE A 18 23.30 94.98 149.34
N THR A 19 24.63 95.06 149.18
CA THR A 19 25.30 94.44 148.02
C THR A 19 25.16 92.93 148.01
N GLN A 20 25.13 92.27 149.16
CA GLN A 20 24.86 90.82 149.25
C GLN A 20 23.42 90.47 148.87
N MET A 21 22.45 91.30 149.24
CA MET A 21 21.06 91.08 148.81
C MET A 21 20.86 91.33 147.31
N GLU A 22 21.51 92.36 146.75
CA GLU A 22 21.51 92.62 145.30
C GLU A 22 22.26 91.53 144.53
N GLN A 23 23.37 91.02 145.08
CA GLN A 23 24.10 89.90 144.51
C GLN A 23 23.26 88.63 144.55
N ASN A 24 22.58 88.34 145.67
CA ASN A 24 21.69 87.18 145.76
C ASN A 24 20.49 87.31 144.81
N ARG A 25 19.91 88.51 144.67
CA ARG A 25 18.84 88.78 143.72
C ARG A 25 19.30 88.61 142.28
N THR A 26 20.43 89.18 141.90
CA THR A 26 21.00 89.01 140.56
C THR A 26 21.41 87.57 140.28
N THR A 27 21.94 86.82 141.27
CA THR A 27 22.20 85.38 141.08
C THR A 27 20.92 84.57 140.92
N HIS A 28 19.82 84.97 141.57
CA HIS A 28 18.53 84.32 141.38
C HIS A 28 17.96 84.65 139.99
N ASP A 29 18.00 85.93 139.60
CA ASP A 29 17.58 86.37 138.26
C ASP A 29 18.44 85.70 137.17
N ILE A 30 19.75 85.56 137.36
CA ILE A 30 20.65 84.80 136.46
C ILE A 30 20.25 83.33 136.42
N SER A 31 20.02 82.68 137.57
CA SER A 31 19.61 81.28 137.61
C SER A 31 18.25 81.05 136.92
N ASP A 32 17.32 81.99 137.05
CA ASP A 32 16.03 81.90 136.40
C ASP A 32 16.14 82.17 134.89
N MET A 33 16.98 83.13 134.46
CA MET A 33 17.31 83.32 133.04
C MET A 33 18.07 82.13 132.44
N GLU A 34 18.92 81.45 133.21
CA GLU A 34 19.59 80.21 132.80
C GLU A 34 18.59 79.06 132.63
N LYS A 35 17.62 78.94 133.54
CA LYS A 35 16.52 77.97 133.38
C LYS A 35 15.65 78.29 132.18
N GLU A 36 15.36 79.57 131.90
CA GLU A 36 14.63 79.97 130.69
C GLU A 36 15.45 79.69 129.44
N LEU A 37 16.75 80.00 129.42
CA LEU A 37 17.65 79.63 128.33
C LEU A 37 17.69 78.13 128.10
N GLU A 38 17.73 77.33 129.16
CA GLU A 38 17.73 75.87 129.03
C GLU A 38 16.39 75.35 128.49
N LYS A 39 15.25 75.93 128.93
CA LYS A 39 13.93 75.66 128.33
C LYS A 39 13.88 76.05 126.85
N PHE A 40 14.46 77.18 126.47
CA PHE A 40 14.53 77.62 125.07
C PHE A 40 15.43 76.69 124.25
N LYS A 41 16.55 76.21 124.79
CA LYS A 41 17.42 75.23 124.13
C LYS A 41 16.72 73.88 123.97
N THR A 42 16.01 73.40 124.99
CA THR A 42 15.24 72.15 124.87
C THR A 42 14.13 72.31 123.83
N MET A 43 13.41 73.43 123.84
CA MET A 43 12.38 73.72 122.84
C MET A 43 12.98 73.83 121.42
N GLN A 44 14.17 74.42 121.28
CA GLN A 44 14.88 74.49 120.01
C GLN A 44 15.33 73.11 119.54
N SER A 45 15.84 72.27 120.44
CA SER A 45 16.19 70.88 120.12
C SER A 45 14.96 70.08 119.69
N ASP A 46 13.84 70.21 120.40
CA ASP A 46 12.59 69.55 120.07
C ASP A 46 12.06 69.98 118.69
N LEU A 47 12.02 71.29 118.44
CA LEU A 47 11.66 71.85 117.12
C LEU A 47 12.60 71.37 116.02
N GLN A 48 13.91 71.29 116.28
CA GLN A 48 14.88 70.78 115.30
C GLN A 48 14.63 69.29 115.01
N THR A 49 14.39 68.47 116.04
CA THR A 49 14.05 67.05 115.81
C THR A 49 12.73 66.90 115.06
N GLU A 50 11.77 67.79 115.27
CA GLU A 50 10.50 67.80 114.56
C GLU A 50 10.66 68.24 113.11
N ILE A 51 11.51 69.24 112.84
CA ILE A 51 11.91 69.64 111.48
C ILE A 51 12.59 68.47 110.76
N ASP A 52 13.53 67.77 111.39
CA ASP A 52 14.22 66.63 110.79
C ASP A 52 13.25 65.47 110.49
N LYS A 53 12.29 65.21 111.39
CA LYS A 53 11.19 64.27 111.15
C LYS A 53 10.33 64.70 109.96
N MET A 54 9.98 65.98 109.86
CA MET A 54 9.20 66.53 108.75
C MET A 54 9.99 66.50 107.42
N MET A 55 11.29 66.81 107.44
CA MET A 55 12.18 66.68 106.28
C MET A 55 12.30 65.23 105.83
N HIS A 56 12.45 64.29 106.76
CA HIS A 56 12.50 62.87 106.41
C HIS A 56 11.17 62.38 105.83
N LYS A 57 10.03 62.83 106.38
CA LYS A 57 8.70 62.58 105.80
C LYS A 57 8.58 63.20 104.40
N LEU A 58 9.06 64.43 104.21
CA LEU A 58 9.04 65.12 102.93
C LEU A 58 9.88 64.37 101.88
N ASN A 59 11.08 63.92 102.24
CA ASN A 59 11.94 63.14 101.33
C ASN A 59 11.32 61.78 101.01
N LYS A 60 10.67 61.12 101.97
CA LYS A 60 9.87 59.91 101.71
C LYS A 60 8.70 60.17 100.75
N LEU A 61 8.02 61.30 100.87
CA LEU A 61 6.94 61.69 99.95
C LEU A 61 7.49 62.03 98.57
N LYS A 62 8.61 62.76 98.48
CA LYS A 62 9.29 63.04 97.20
C LYS A 62 9.69 61.77 96.46
N ALA A 63 10.34 60.83 97.14
CA ALA A 63 10.70 59.55 96.55
C ALA A 63 9.47 58.74 96.09
N LYS A 64 8.35 58.81 96.81
CA LYS A 64 7.08 58.21 96.38
C LYS A 64 6.48 58.88 95.15
N VAL A 65 6.59 60.20 95.05
CA VAL A 65 6.13 60.97 93.89
C VAL A 65 7.02 60.68 92.68
N GLU A 66 8.34 60.72 92.83
CA GLU A 66 9.31 60.37 91.79
C GLU A 66 9.07 58.94 91.26
N TRP A 67 8.90 57.97 92.17
CA TRP A 67 8.54 56.62 91.78
C TRP A 67 7.19 56.54 91.05
N GLY A 68 6.21 57.34 91.49
CA GLY A 68 4.91 57.44 90.83
C GLY A 68 4.98 58.03 89.42
N ASP A 69 5.81 59.06 89.22
CA ASP A 69 6.06 59.69 87.93
C ASP A 69 6.83 58.76 86.99
N ASP A 70 7.84 58.06 87.50
CA ASP A 70 8.59 57.04 86.74
C ASP A 70 7.67 55.91 86.31
N ALA A 71 6.84 55.40 87.22
CA ALA A 71 5.85 54.38 86.89
C ALA A 71 4.88 54.90 85.82
N LEU A 72 4.33 56.11 85.99
CA LEU A 72 3.41 56.71 85.02
C LEU A 72 4.05 56.85 83.62
N ASN A 73 5.31 57.27 83.55
CA ASN A 73 6.03 57.39 82.29
C ASN A 73 6.25 56.03 81.63
N MET A 74 6.62 55.00 82.40
CA MET A 74 6.68 53.63 81.90
C MET A 74 5.33 53.13 81.35
N TRP A 75 4.22 53.43 82.04
CA TRP A 75 2.87 53.11 81.56
C TRP A 75 2.53 53.85 80.26
N LYS A 76 2.88 55.14 80.14
CA LYS A 76 2.66 55.92 78.91
C LYS A 76 3.46 55.35 77.74
N GLU A 77 4.73 55.01 77.95
CA GLU A 77 5.55 54.35 76.92
C GLU A 77 4.99 52.98 76.53
N PHE A 78 4.55 52.18 77.50
CA PHE A 78 3.94 50.87 77.23
C PHE A 78 2.66 51.01 76.40
N MET A 79 1.80 51.97 76.73
CA MET A 79 0.58 52.26 75.97
C MET A 79 0.89 52.77 74.56
N ALA A 80 1.94 53.60 74.39
CA ALA A 80 2.37 54.06 73.08
C ALA A 80 2.91 52.91 72.22
N ARG A 81 3.78 52.04 72.78
CA ARG A 81 4.27 50.84 72.10
C ARG A 81 3.13 49.90 71.72
N SER A 82 2.16 49.69 72.61
CA SER A 82 0.98 48.87 72.33
C SER A 82 0.10 49.49 71.22
N HIS A 83 -0.03 50.82 71.17
CA HIS A 83 -0.73 51.51 70.08
C HIS A 83 0.01 51.37 68.74
N ASP A 84 1.34 51.51 68.75
CA ASP A 84 2.16 51.30 67.56
C ASP A 84 2.07 49.85 67.06
N GLU A 85 2.13 48.87 67.96
CA GLU A 85 1.95 47.44 67.65
C GLU A 85 0.55 47.15 67.07
N THR A 86 -0.51 47.68 67.68
CA THR A 86 -1.87 47.53 67.15
C THR A 86 -2.04 48.19 65.79
N SER A 87 -1.45 49.38 65.58
CA SER A 87 -1.46 50.06 64.28
C SER A 87 -0.70 49.27 63.20
N LEU A 88 0.39 48.59 63.56
CA LEU A 88 1.15 47.73 62.67
C LEU A 88 0.34 46.50 62.28
N VAL A 89 -0.33 45.86 63.26
CA VAL A 89 -1.22 44.71 63.02
C VAL A 89 -2.38 45.11 62.11
N GLU A 90 -3.01 46.27 62.32
CA GLU A 90 -4.07 46.76 61.42
C GLU A 90 -3.57 47.00 60.00
N ARG A 91 -2.33 47.49 59.84
CA ARG A 91 -1.74 47.68 58.52
C ARG A 91 -1.51 46.35 57.82
N ILE A 92 -0.89 45.38 58.51
CA ILE A 92 -0.67 44.03 57.99
C ILE A 92 -2.00 43.39 57.61
N TYR A 93 -3.04 43.54 58.44
CA TYR A 93 -4.38 43.03 58.12
C TYR A 93 -4.96 43.62 56.84
N ARG A 94 -4.82 44.94 56.62
CA ARG A 94 -5.30 45.60 55.38
C ARG A 94 -4.51 45.14 54.16
N ASP A 95 -3.20 44.98 54.31
CA ASP A 95 -2.34 44.47 53.24
C ASP A 95 -2.74 43.04 52.88
N ASP A 96 -2.88 42.15 53.87
CA ASP A 96 -3.37 40.76 53.71
C ASP A 96 -4.78 40.72 53.08
N GLU A 97 -5.69 41.61 53.48
CA GLU A 97 -7.04 41.69 52.90
C GLU A 97 -7.00 42.13 51.43
N SER A 98 -6.09 43.03 51.07
CA SER A 98 -5.87 43.46 49.68
C SER A 98 -5.25 42.34 48.84
N GLU A 99 -4.28 41.61 49.38
CA GLU A 99 -3.67 40.44 48.72
C GLU A 99 -4.70 39.33 48.55
N PHE A 100 -5.51 39.06 49.56
CA PHE A 100 -6.61 38.11 49.48
C PHE A 100 -7.59 38.47 48.36
N LYS A 101 -8.00 39.74 48.25
CA LYS A 101 -8.88 40.21 47.17
C LYS A 101 -8.23 40.01 45.79
N ASN A 102 -6.94 40.29 45.65
CA ASN A 102 -6.20 40.06 44.42
C ASN A 102 -6.11 38.57 44.06
N LEU A 103 -5.82 37.71 45.04
CA LEU A 103 -5.79 36.26 44.86
C LEU A 103 -7.18 35.70 44.52
N GLU A 104 -8.23 36.23 45.13
CA GLU A 104 -9.61 35.81 44.82
C GLU A 104 -10.02 36.24 43.39
N LEU A 105 -9.64 37.44 42.95
CA LEU A 105 -9.85 37.88 41.56
C LEU A 105 -9.06 37.04 40.56
N THR A 106 -7.81 36.71 40.85
CA THR A 106 -7.01 35.83 39.97
C THR A 106 -7.60 34.42 39.93
N ARG A 107 -8.07 33.88 41.07
CA ARG A 107 -8.80 32.61 41.12
C ARG A 107 -10.06 32.64 40.26
N GLN A 108 -10.84 33.71 40.30
CA GLN A 108 -12.05 33.86 39.48
C GLN A 108 -11.73 33.93 37.99
N LYS A 109 -10.70 34.68 37.58
CA LYS A 109 -10.23 34.73 36.19
C LYS A 109 -9.78 33.34 35.70
N LEU A 110 -8.96 32.64 36.48
CA LEU A 110 -8.51 31.29 36.14
C LEU A 110 -9.69 30.30 36.05
N ARG A 111 -10.72 30.45 36.89
CA ARG A 111 -11.94 29.64 36.80
C ARG A 111 -12.71 29.90 35.51
N ALA A 112 -12.80 31.17 35.08
CA ALA A 112 -13.42 31.52 33.80
C ALA A 112 -12.63 30.93 32.62
N ASP A 113 -11.30 31.09 32.60
CA ASP A 113 -10.43 30.52 31.55
C ASP A 113 -10.56 28.99 31.47
N VAL A 114 -10.66 28.31 32.62
CA VAL A 114 -10.87 26.85 32.66
C VAL A 114 -12.23 26.48 32.06
N LEU A 115 -13.27 27.27 32.31
CA LEU A 115 -14.61 27.03 31.79
C LEU A 115 -14.65 27.26 30.27
N GLU A 116 -14.08 28.37 29.77
CA GLU A 116 -13.96 28.63 28.33
C GLU A 116 -13.19 27.52 27.60
N ARG A 117 -12.07 27.04 28.18
CA ARG A 117 -11.31 25.93 27.61
C ARG A 117 -12.11 24.62 27.58
N LYS A 118 -12.96 24.37 28.59
CA LYS A 118 -13.84 23.20 28.60
C LYS A 118 -14.91 23.30 27.51
N GLU A 119 -15.54 24.45 27.34
CA GLU A 119 -16.53 24.67 26.27
C GLU A 119 -15.91 24.50 24.88
N LEU A 120 -14.70 25.03 24.67
CA LEU A 120 -13.94 24.83 23.43
C LEU A 120 -13.63 23.35 23.19
N LEU A 121 -13.22 22.63 24.24
CA LEU A 121 -12.93 21.19 24.15
C LEU A 121 -14.20 20.39 23.81
N GLU A 122 -15.33 20.68 24.46
CA GLU A 122 -16.63 20.07 24.16
C GLU A 122 -17.07 20.36 22.72
N GLY A 123 -16.86 21.60 22.24
CA GLY A 123 -17.13 21.98 20.86
C GLY A 123 -16.23 21.27 19.84
N ILE A 124 -14.96 21.02 20.17
CA ILE A 124 -14.06 20.21 19.33
C ILE A 124 -14.47 18.73 19.36
N MET A 125 -14.80 18.20 20.52
CA MET A 125 -15.20 16.80 20.69
C MET A 125 -16.51 16.49 19.95
N THR A 126 -17.47 17.42 19.98
CA THR A 126 -18.72 17.31 19.23
C THR A 126 -18.48 17.29 17.72
N ARG A 127 -17.60 18.17 17.21
CA ARG A 127 -17.19 18.17 15.80
C ARG A 127 -16.45 16.90 15.40
N PHE A 128 -15.58 16.40 16.26
CA PHE A 128 -14.87 15.13 16.05
C PHE A 128 -15.87 13.97 15.89
N ILE A 129 -16.85 13.85 16.80
CA ILE A 129 -17.90 12.83 16.72
C ILE A 129 -18.71 12.95 15.42
N GLN A 130 -19.01 14.18 14.98
CA GLN A 130 -19.69 14.41 13.70
C GLN A 130 -18.85 13.91 12.50
N TYR A 131 -17.55 14.20 12.48
CA TYR A 131 -16.67 13.73 11.41
C TYR A 131 -16.52 12.20 11.41
N GLU A 132 -16.43 11.57 12.59
CA GLU A 132 -16.44 10.11 12.69
C GLU A 132 -17.72 9.51 12.13
N LEU A 133 -18.88 10.09 12.45
CA LEU A 133 -20.16 9.63 11.92
C LEU A 133 -20.25 9.78 10.40
N GLN A 134 -19.77 10.91 9.86
CA GLN A 134 -19.68 11.14 8.41
C GLN A 134 -18.77 10.12 7.73
N LEU A 135 -17.62 9.82 8.33
CA LEU A 135 -16.68 8.81 7.82
C LEU A 135 -17.32 7.41 7.82
N GLN A 136 -18.03 7.05 8.89
CA GLN A 136 -18.77 5.79 8.97
C GLN A 136 -19.88 5.70 7.90
N HIS A 137 -20.61 6.79 7.68
CA HIS A 137 -21.62 6.86 6.62
C HIS A 137 -21.00 6.71 5.24
N LEU A 138 -19.91 7.44 4.95
CA LEU A 138 -19.17 7.32 3.69
C LEU A 138 -18.66 5.89 3.48
N GLY A 139 -18.14 5.25 4.53
CA GLY A 139 -17.74 3.85 4.51
C GLY A 139 -18.89 2.90 4.17
N LYS A 140 -20.10 3.14 4.70
CA LYS A 140 -21.30 2.35 4.34
C LYS A 140 -21.69 2.54 2.86
N VAL A 141 -21.69 3.78 2.37
CA VAL A 141 -21.99 4.09 0.96
C VAL A 141 -20.96 3.43 0.04
N TYR A 142 -19.67 3.55 0.34
CA TYR A 142 -18.59 2.94 -0.42
C TYR A 142 -18.72 1.41 -0.51
N ARG A 143 -19.01 0.73 0.61
CA ARG A 143 -19.25 -0.74 0.58
C ARG A 143 -20.49 -1.11 -0.23
N SER A 144 -21.51 -0.26 -0.26
CA SER A 144 -22.73 -0.48 -1.05
C SER A 144 -22.46 -0.33 -2.56
N THR A 145 -21.77 0.75 -2.96
CA THR A 145 -21.39 0.98 -4.35
C THR A 145 -20.43 -0.09 -4.84
N TYR A 146 -19.43 -0.47 -4.04
CA TYR A 146 -18.51 -1.56 -4.37
C TYR A 146 -19.24 -2.89 -4.58
N ARG A 147 -20.22 -3.23 -3.74
CA ARG A 147 -21.07 -4.42 -3.95
C ARG A 147 -21.87 -4.35 -5.25
N ARG A 148 -22.34 -3.17 -5.66
CA ARG A 148 -23.02 -2.97 -6.96
C ARG A 148 -22.04 -3.15 -8.13
N HIS A 149 -20.83 -2.58 -8.04
CA HIS A 149 -19.80 -2.76 -9.06
C HIS A 149 -19.42 -4.23 -9.24
N LEU A 150 -19.23 -4.98 -8.14
CA LEU A 150 -18.96 -6.42 -8.21
C LEU A 150 -20.10 -7.20 -8.88
N LYS A 151 -21.36 -6.84 -8.64
CA LYS A 151 -22.51 -7.45 -9.33
C LYS A 151 -22.50 -7.12 -10.81
N LEU A 152 -22.23 -5.87 -11.18
CA LEU A 152 -22.14 -5.45 -12.58
C LEU A 152 -20.99 -6.16 -13.31
N LEU A 153 -19.83 -6.31 -12.65
CA LEU A 153 -18.68 -7.01 -13.20
C LEU A 153 -18.99 -8.51 -13.42
N LYS A 154 -19.72 -9.15 -12.50
CA LYS A 154 -20.19 -10.52 -12.68
C LYS A 154 -21.14 -10.65 -13.88
N LEU A 155 -22.10 -9.74 -14.00
CA LEU A 155 -23.01 -9.69 -15.14
C LEU A 155 -22.23 -9.50 -16.45
N TRP A 156 -21.28 -8.57 -16.46
CA TRP A 156 -20.44 -8.31 -17.62
C TRP A 156 -19.60 -9.53 -18.01
N ASN A 157 -18.93 -10.18 -17.06
CA ASN A 157 -18.20 -11.43 -17.31
C ASN A 157 -19.11 -12.54 -17.88
N ASN A 158 -20.34 -12.66 -17.36
CA ASN A 158 -21.31 -13.61 -17.90
C ASN A 158 -21.67 -13.26 -19.35
N THR A 159 -21.92 -11.98 -19.65
CA THR A 159 -22.22 -11.54 -21.03
C THR A 159 -21.04 -11.76 -21.99
N VAL A 160 -19.81 -11.50 -21.55
CA VAL A 160 -18.60 -11.80 -22.33
C VAL A 160 -18.46 -13.31 -22.56
N GLY A 161 -18.77 -14.14 -21.55
CA GLY A 161 -18.84 -15.58 -21.70
C GLY A 161 -19.85 -16.04 -22.75
N LEU A 162 -21.05 -15.45 -22.75
CA LEU A 162 -22.08 -15.71 -23.76
C LEU A 162 -21.64 -15.27 -25.16
N LEU A 163 -21.01 -14.09 -25.30
CA LEU A 163 -20.47 -13.60 -26.57
C LEU A 163 -19.38 -14.53 -27.12
N ARG A 164 -18.42 -14.93 -26.28
CA ARG A 164 -17.40 -15.93 -26.66
C ARG A 164 -18.03 -17.26 -27.06
N GLY A 165 -19.11 -17.67 -26.40
CA GLY A 165 -19.90 -18.84 -26.77
C GLY A 165 -20.51 -18.71 -28.16
N ARG A 166 -21.13 -17.57 -28.46
CA ARG A 166 -21.68 -17.23 -29.78
C ARG A 166 -20.60 -17.19 -30.86
N ASP A 167 -19.44 -16.59 -30.59
CA ASP A 167 -18.33 -16.55 -31.55
C ASP A 167 -17.82 -17.94 -31.92
N ARG A 168 -17.77 -18.87 -30.96
CA ARG A 168 -17.44 -20.28 -31.24
C ARG A 168 -18.47 -20.91 -32.17
N VAL A 169 -19.76 -20.64 -31.97
CA VAL A 169 -20.83 -21.13 -32.85
C VAL A 169 -20.70 -20.51 -34.25
N ILE A 170 -20.48 -19.20 -34.35
CA ILE A 170 -20.27 -18.50 -35.63
C ILE A 170 -19.08 -19.08 -36.38
N LYS A 171 -17.97 -19.37 -35.68
CA LYS A 171 -16.81 -20.03 -36.27
C LYS A 171 -17.17 -21.42 -36.80
N LYS A 172 -17.91 -22.25 -36.04
CA LYS A 172 -18.38 -23.57 -36.52
C LYS A 172 -19.26 -23.44 -37.75
N LEU A 173 -20.20 -22.48 -37.77
CA LEU A 173 -21.05 -22.21 -38.93
C LEU A 173 -20.23 -21.75 -40.14
N HIS A 174 -19.23 -20.90 -39.95
CA HIS A 174 -18.31 -20.51 -41.01
C HIS A 174 -17.57 -21.69 -41.63
N HIS A 175 -17.06 -22.62 -40.81
CA HIS A 175 -16.44 -23.84 -41.31
C HIS A 175 -17.45 -24.69 -42.08
N LYS A 176 -18.69 -24.83 -41.57
CA LYS A 176 -19.71 -25.59 -42.29
C LYS A 176 -20.10 -24.97 -43.64
N ILE A 177 -20.19 -23.64 -43.71
CA ILE A 177 -20.43 -22.90 -44.96
C ILE A 177 -19.28 -23.13 -45.93
N ARG A 178 -18.04 -23.09 -45.44
CA ARG A 178 -16.84 -23.37 -46.24
C ARG A 178 -16.90 -24.78 -46.86
N ASP A 179 -17.13 -25.80 -46.04
CA ASP A 179 -17.22 -27.19 -46.51
C ASP A 179 -18.30 -27.36 -47.57
N LEU A 180 -19.46 -26.70 -47.39
CA LEU A 180 -20.55 -26.70 -48.37
C LEU A 180 -20.16 -25.99 -49.67
N ARG A 181 -19.39 -24.89 -49.62
CA ARG A 181 -18.89 -24.20 -50.81
C ARG A 181 -17.87 -25.05 -51.57
N LEU A 182 -16.95 -25.70 -50.86
CA LEU A 182 -15.99 -26.64 -51.46
C LEU A 182 -16.72 -27.80 -52.15
N GLY A 183 -17.66 -28.43 -51.46
CA GLY A 183 -18.48 -29.50 -52.05
C GLY A 183 -19.33 -29.04 -53.23
N ALA A 184 -19.83 -27.80 -53.23
CA ALA A 184 -20.52 -27.23 -54.38
C ALA A 184 -19.58 -26.96 -55.56
N ALA A 185 -18.37 -26.46 -55.31
CA ALA A 185 -17.35 -26.23 -56.33
C ALA A 185 -16.89 -27.54 -56.99
N GLU A 186 -16.68 -28.59 -56.21
CA GLU A 186 -16.38 -29.94 -56.72
C GLU A 186 -17.50 -30.47 -57.63
N LYS A 187 -18.76 -30.34 -57.21
CA LYS A 187 -19.91 -30.72 -58.06
C LYS A 187 -19.98 -29.88 -59.33
N CYS A 188 -19.69 -28.59 -59.26
CA CYS A 188 -19.66 -27.72 -60.44
C CYS A 188 -18.54 -28.14 -61.42
N LYS A 189 -17.35 -28.48 -60.92
CA LYS A 189 -16.26 -29.03 -61.75
C LYS A 189 -16.68 -30.33 -62.43
N ALA A 190 -17.28 -31.26 -61.68
CA ALA A 190 -17.78 -32.52 -62.24
C ALA A 190 -18.88 -32.28 -63.31
N LEU A 191 -19.77 -31.31 -63.12
CA LEU A 191 -20.76 -30.93 -64.12
C LEU A 191 -20.14 -30.29 -65.36
N GLN A 192 -19.12 -29.44 -65.19
CA GLN A 192 -18.38 -28.85 -66.31
C GLN A 192 -17.63 -29.92 -67.12
N GLU A 193 -17.02 -30.91 -66.47
CA GLU A 193 -16.39 -32.05 -67.14
C GLU A 193 -17.41 -32.87 -67.93
N LYS A 194 -18.58 -33.16 -67.33
CA LYS A 194 -19.69 -33.83 -68.03
C LYS A 194 -20.20 -33.01 -69.21
N GLN A 195 -20.31 -31.69 -69.07
CA GLN A 195 -20.73 -30.80 -70.14
C GLN A 195 -19.72 -30.79 -71.29
N LYS A 196 -18.42 -30.68 -70.99
CA LYS A 196 -17.35 -30.77 -71.99
C LYS A 196 -17.36 -32.11 -72.71
N PHE A 197 -17.56 -33.20 -71.97
CA PHE A 197 -17.70 -34.53 -72.55
C PHE A 197 -18.92 -34.61 -73.48
N PHE A 198 -20.06 -34.07 -73.07
CA PHE A 198 -21.27 -34.03 -73.90
C PHE A 198 -21.09 -33.19 -75.17
N GLU A 199 -20.45 -32.02 -75.06
CA GLU A 199 -20.10 -31.21 -76.23
C GLU A 199 -19.12 -31.93 -77.16
N GLN A 200 -18.16 -32.67 -76.63
CA GLN A 200 -17.26 -33.50 -77.43
C GLN A 200 -18.04 -34.61 -78.15
N GLN A 201 -18.98 -35.27 -77.48
CA GLN A 201 -19.85 -36.26 -78.13
C GLN A 201 -20.73 -35.64 -79.20
N LYS A 202 -21.24 -34.42 -79.00
CA LYS A 202 -21.96 -33.68 -80.05
C LYS A 202 -21.07 -33.36 -81.26
N ARG A 203 -19.82 -32.93 -81.04
CA ARG A 203 -18.85 -32.69 -82.13
C ARG A 203 -18.54 -33.98 -82.88
N ASN A 204 -18.23 -35.06 -82.16
CA ASN A 204 -17.98 -36.37 -82.75
C ASN A 204 -19.19 -36.85 -83.56
N ASN A 205 -20.41 -36.70 -83.05
CA ASN A 205 -21.62 -37.06 -83.79
C ASN A 205 -21.80 -36.20 -85.05
N ALA A 206 -21.53 -34.89 -84.99
CA ALA A 206 -21.59 -34.02 -86.16
C ALA A 206 -20.53 -34.38 -87.21
N GLU A 207 -19.31 -34.74 -86.80
CA GLU A 207 -18.25 -35.24 -87.68
C GLU A 207 -18.65 -36.58 -88.32
N LEU A 208 -19.25 -37.49 -87.55
CA LEU A 208 -19.82 -38.74 -88.08
C LEU A 208 -20.96 -38.48 -89.07
N GLU A 209 -21.86 -37.54 -88.80
CA GLU A 209 -22.91 -37.14 -89.73
C GLU A 209 -22.33 -36.57 -91.03
N LEU A 210 -21.24 -35.79 -90.95
CA LEU A 210 -20.57 -35.21 -92.12
C LEU A 210 -19.87 -36.30 -92.94
N SER A 211 -19.17 -37.22 -92.28
CA SER A 211 -18.59 -38.43 -92.89
C SER A 211 -19.67 -39.31 -93.54
N MET A 212 -20.81 -39.52 -92.88
CA MET A 212 -21.95 -40.23 -93.47
C MET A 212 -22.50 -39.51 -94.70
N LYS A 213 -22.59 -38.17 -94.69
CA LYS A 213 -23.00 -37.38 -95.86
C LYS A 213 -22.00 -37.53 -97.01
N ASP A 214 -20.71 -37.54 -96.74
CA ASP A 214 -19.68 -37.72 -97.77
C ASP A 214 -19.72 -39.13 -98.35
N VAL A 215 -19.89 -40.16 -97.52
CA VAL A 215 -20.10 -41.54 -97.99
C VAL A 215 -21.41 -41.66 -98.79
N MET A 216 -22.47 -40.96 -98.40
CA MET A 216 -23.72 -40.92 -99.17
C MET A 216 -23.53 -40.23 -100.53
N LYS A 217 -22.77 -39.14 -100.60
CA LYS A 217 -22.41 -38.50 -101.87
C LYS A 217 -21.58 -39.43 -102.76
N GLN A 218 -20.55 -40.08 -102.21
CA GLN A 218 -19.76 -41.07 -102.95
C GLN A 218 -20.63 -42.21 -103.50
N ARG A 219 -21.59 -42.70 -102.71
CA ARG A 219 -22.58 -43.69 -103.15
C ARG A 219 -23.42 -43.15 -104.31
N ASP A 220 -23.89 -41.91 -104.23
CA ASP A 220 -24.73 -41.31 -105.27
C ASP A 220 -23.96 -40.99 -106.55
N ASP A 221 -22.70 -40.56 -106.44
CA ASP A 221 -21.79 -40.39 -107.57
C ASP A 221 -21.50 -41.74 -108.26
N MET A 222 -21.29 -42.81 -107.48
CA MET A 222 -21.16 -44.18 -108.01
C MET A 222 -22.43 -44.64 -108.73
N LYS A 223 -23.62 -44.36 -108.17
CA LYS A 223 -24.89 -44.65 -108.84
C LYS A 223 -25.05 -43.88 -110.15
N ALA A 224 -24.71 -42.59 -110.17
CA ALA A 224 -24.76 -41.78 -111.38
C ALA A 224 -23.76 -42.26 -112.45
N ALA A 225 -22.55 -42.68 -112.03
CA ALA A 225 -21.57 -43.27 -112.92
C ALA A 225 -22.06 -44.60 -113.51
N LEU A 226 -22.69 -45.45 -112.71
CA LEU A 226 -23.33 -46.68 -113.20
C LEU A 226 -24.44 -46.38 -114.20
N LEU A 227 -25.28 -45.36 -113.96
CA LEU A 227 -26.33 -44.95 -114.89
C LEU A 227 -25.75 -44.52 -116.24
N ARG A 228 -24.72 -43.66 -116.25
CA ARG A 228 -24.02 -43.25 -117.49
C ARG A 228 -23.41 -44.44 -118.24
N LYS A 229 -22.91 -45.45 -117.52
CA LYS A 229 -22.39 -46.68 -118.14
C LYS A 229 -23.51 -47.56 -118.71
N MET A 230 -24.69 -47.52 -118.10
CA MET A 230 -25.89 -48.19 -118.62
C MET A 230 -26.36 -47.51 -119.91
N ASP A 231 -26.48 -46.17 -119.91
CA ASP A 231 -26.88 -45.38 -121.08
C ASP A 231 -25.90 -45.60 -122.25
N ALA A 232 -24.58 -45.57 -121.99
CA ALA A 232 -23.57 -45.85 -123.01
C ALA A 232 -23.65 -47.28 -123.55
N ASN A 233 -24.05 -48.27 -122.73
CA ASN A 233 -24.30 -49.63 -123.20
C ASN A 233 -25.54 -49.71 -124.09
N GLU A 234 -26.60 -48.96 -123.78
CA GLU A 234 -27.78 -48.87 -124.65
C GLU A 234 -27.46 -48.22 -126.00
N GLU A 235 -26.63 -47.17 -126.00
CA GLU A 235 -26.09 -46.56 -127.22
C GLU A 235 -25.30 -47.57 -128.05
N LEU A 236 -24.35 -48.29 -127.44
CA LEU A 236 -23.59 -49.35 -128.12
C LEU A 236 -24.49 -50.48 -128.67
N TYR A 237 -25.56 -50.82 -127.94
CA TYR A 237 -26.53 -51.81 -128.40
C TYR A 237 -27.30 -51.31 -129.64
N SER A 238 -27.63 -50.01 -129.68
CA SER A 238 -28.26 -49.38 -130.84
C SER A 238 -27.33 -49.32 -132.06
N GLU A 239 -26.03 -49.04 -131.85
CA GLU A 239 -25.01 -49.04 -132.91
C GLU A 239 -24.83 -50.44 -133.52
N LEU A 240 -24.76 -51.48 -132.69
CA LEU A 240 -24.71 -52.87 -133.15
C LEU A 240 -25.92 -53.23 -134.03
N LYS A 241 -27.10 -52.71 -133.70
CA LYS A 241 -28.33 -52.95 -134.47
C LYS A 241 -28.29 -52.27 -135.84
N ILE A 242 -27.72 -51.08 -135.93
CA ILE A 242 -27.51 -50.38 -137.21
C ILE A 242 -26.53 -51.17 -138.10
N ILE A 243 -25.42 -51.64 -137.54
CA ILE A 243 -24.44 -52.47 -138.26
C ILE A 243 -25.08 -53.76 -138.78
N GLN A 244 -25.94 -54.40 -137.98
CA GLN A 244 -26.68 -55.59 -138.40
C GLN A 244 -27.57 -55.33 -139.63
N ASN A 245 -28.23 -54.17 -139.70
CA ASN A 245 -29.07 -53.80 -140.84
C ASN A 245 -28.25 -53.51 -142.11
N VAL A 246 -27.07 -52.89 -141.99
CA VAL A 246 -26.18 -52.62 -143.14
C VAL A 246 -25.65 -53.91 -143.78
N ILE A 247 -25.37 -54.93 -142.98
CA ILE A 247 -24.94 -56.26 -143.49
C ILE A 247 -26.06 -56.92 -144.31
N ALA A 248 -27.32 -56.76 -143.90
CA ALA A 248 -28.46 -57.29 -144.65
C ALA A 248 -28.62 -56.63 -146.03
N ASP A 249 -28.40 -55.31 -146.14
CA ASP A 249 -28.46 -54.56 -147.41
C ASP A 249 -27.31 -54.86 -148.38
N LEU A 250 -26.13 -55.21 -147.87
CA LEU A 250 -25.02 -55.66 -148.73
C LEU A 250 -25.27 -57.06 -149.31
N GLY A 251 -25.99 -57.92 -148.58
CA GLY A 251 -26.41 -59.24 -149.07
C GLY A 251 -27.35 -59.18 -150.28
N SER A 252 -28.26 -58.21 -150.33
CA SER A 252 -29.26 -58.08 -151.41
C SER A 252 -28.66 -57.57 -152.74
N LYS A 253 -27.68 -56.66 -152.71
CA LYS A 253 -27.04 -56.10 -153.92
C LYS A 253 -26.18 -57.11 -154.70
N LEU A 254 -25.61 -58.11 -154.03
CA LEU A 254 -24.75 -59.12 -154.67
C LEU A 254 -25.54 -60.13 -155.53
N VAL A 255 -26.82 -60.34 -155.22
CA VAL A 255 -27.73 -61.21 -155.98
C VAL A 255 -28.15 -60.57 -157.31
N GLN A 256 -28.38 -59.24 -157.31
CA GLN A 256 -28.81 -58.50 -158.50
C GLN A 256 -27.78 -58.54 -159.64
N LYS A 257 -26.48 -58.46 -159.32
CA LYS A 257 -25.39 -58.46 -160.32
C LYS A 257 -25.17 -59.80 -161.02
N ARG A 258 -25.66 -60.92 -160.47
CA ARG A 258 -25.55 -62.23 -161.12
C ARG A 258 -26.61 -62.47 -162.21
N GLY A 259 -27.72 -61.73 -162.21
CA GLY A 259 -28.80 -61.88 -163.21
C GLY A 259 -28.52 -61.20 -164.55
N GLU A 260 -27.70 -60.14 -164.58
CA GLU A 260 -27.45 -59.33 -165.79
C GLU A 260 -26.49 -60.02 -166.80
N SER A 261 -25.72 -61.03 -166.37
CA SER A 261 -24.65 -61.65 -167.18
C SER A 261 -25.11 -62.79 -168.11
N SER A 262 -26.33 -63.32 -167.98
CA SER A 262 -26.79 -64.44 -168.82
C SER A 262 -27.47 -64.01 -170.13
N LEU A 263 -27.90 -62.75 -170.25
CA LEU A 263 -28.73 -62.26 -171.37
C LEU A 263 -27.94 -61.83 -172.63
N MET A 264 -26.63 -61.62 -172.53
CA MET A 264 -25.81 -61.15 -173.67
C MET A 264 -25.23 -62.27 -174.55
N SER A 265 -25.29 -63.54 -174.12
CA SER A 265 -24.69 -64.66 -174.86
C SER A 265 -25.59 -65.24 -175.96
N HIS A 266 -26.91 -65.04 -175.88
CA HIS A 266 -27.88 -65.76 -176.72
C HIS A 266 -28.21 -65.08 -178.07
N LYS A 267 -27.67 -63.88 -178.33
CA LYS A 267 -27.97 -63.06 -179.53
C LYS A 267 -26.96 -63.17 -180.67
N VAL A 268 -25.85 -63.90 -180.48
CA VAL A 268 -24.78 -64.01 -181.49
C VAL A 268 -25.00 -65.21 -182.44
N GLU A 269 -25.69 -66.26 -182.02
CA GLU A 269 -25.90 -67.48 -182.83
C GLU A 269 -26.98 -67.38 -183.92
N GLU A 270 -27.88 -66.40 -183.88
CA GLU A 270 -29.05 -66.38 -184.80
C GLU A 270 -28.82 -65.59 -186.10
N CYS A 271 -27.66 -64.94 -186.31
CA CYS A 271 -27.38 -64.16 -187.52
C CYS A 271 -26.51 -64.87 -188.58
N GLU A 272 -25.91 -66.03 -188.29
CA GLU A 272 -24.94 -66.68 -189.20
C GLU A 272 -25.57 -67.52 -190.34
N ASN A 273 -26.84 -67.93 -190.25
CA ASN A 273 -27.41 -68.95 -191.16
C ASN A 273 -28.32 -68.43 -192.30
N GLU A 274 -28.69 -67.15 -192.32
CA GLU A 274 -29.55 -66.58 -193.39
C GLU A 274 -28.75 -65.76 -194.45
N ILE A 275 -27.40 -65.90 -194.48
CA ILE A 275 -26.46 -65.23 -195.43
C ILE A 275 -25.86 -66.19 -196.50
N ASP A 276 -25.82 -67.51 -196.29
CA ASP A 276 -25.11 -68.44 -197.19
C ASP A 276 -25.86 -68.83 -198.50
N ASP A 277 -27.19 -68.69 -198.57
CA ASP A 277 -28.00 -69.04 -199.76
C ASP A 277 -28.32 -67.85 -200.70
N ILE A 278 -27.74 -66.67 -200.43
CA ILE A 278 -27.73 -65.49 -201.33
C ILE A 278 -26.45 -65.48 -202.24
N ASN A 279 -25.49 -66.40 -202.06
CA ASN A 279 -24.12 -66.32 -202.63
C ASN A 279 -23.86 -67.01 -204.00
N ASN A 280 -24.84 -67.62 -204.66
CA ASN A 280 -24.64 -68.21 -206.00
C ASN A 280 -25.46 -67.59 -207.15
N GLN A 281 -26.38 -66.62 -206.95
CA GLN A 281 -27.18 -66.08 -208.08
C GLN A 281 -27.63 -64.59 -208.03
N ILE A 282 -26.94 -63.72 -207.28
CA ILE A 282 -26.75 -62.27 -207.54
C ILE A 282 -25.23 -62.01 -207.43
N ILE A 283 -24.34 -62.85 -207.96
CA ILE A 283 -23.86 -62.98 -209.35
C ILE A 283 -23.64 -61.66 -210.09
N ILE A 284 -22.39 -61.50 -210.54
CA ILE A 284 -21.99 -60.94 -211.84
C ILE A 284 -23.01 -59.91 -212.35
N LEU A 285 -22.78 -58.68 -211.88
CA LEU A 285 -23.38 -57.43 -212.30
C LEU A 285 -24.53 -57.02 -211.38
N LYS A 286 -24.31 -56.18 -210.36
CA LYS A 286 -23.54 -54.96 -210.55
C LYS A 286 -22.75 -54.65 -209.29
N SER A 287 -21.45 -54.98 -209.28
CA SER A 287 -20.47 -54.35 -210.17
C SER A 287 -20.77 -52.87 -210.26
N GLN A 288 -19.81 -52.07 -209.84
CA GLN A 288 -19.85 -50.66 -210.12
C GLN A 288 -20.99 -50.02 -209.31
N HIS A 289 -20.73 -49.41 -208.20
CA HIS A 289 -19.59 -48.55 -208.03
C HIS A 289 -19.54 -48.36 -206.53
N ASP A 290 -18.63 -49.15 -205.98
CA ASP A 290 -17.67 -48.68 -205.01
C ASP A 290 -18.24 -48.35 -203.62
N LEU A 291 -17.96 -49.13 -202.57
CA LEU A 291 -16.71 -49.83 -202.30
C LEU A 291 -15.47 -49.11 -202.82
N LEU A 292 -14.94 -48.27 -201.93
CA LEU A 292 -13.51 -48.18 -201.66
C LEU A 292 -12.63 -47.92 -202.87
N LYS A 293 -11.98 -46.77 -202.85
CA LYS A 293 -10.56 -46.61 -203.20
C LYS A 293 -10.27 -45.12 -203.24
N SER A 294 -9.16 -44.63 -202.74
CA SER A 294 -8.00 -45.27 -202.15
C SER A 294 -7.07 -44.11 -201.80
N GLU A 295 -6.38 -44.23 -200.67
CA GLU A 295 -4.93 -44.44 -200.68
C GLU A 295 -4.10 -43.67 -201.73
N VAL A 296 -2.89 -43.29 -201.29
CA VAL A 296 -1.61 -43.64 -201.95
C VAL A 296 -0.79 -42.53 -202.65
N LEU A 297 0.49 -42.50 -202.21
CA LEU A 297 1.75 -42.24 -202.92
C LEU A 297 2.06 -40.81 -203.47
N THR A 298 3.23 -40.21 -203.25
CA THR A 298 4.54 -40.66 -202.71
C THR A 298 4.97 -40.06 -201.34
N GLN A 299 4.45 -40.51 -200.21
CA GLN A 299 3.04 -40.85 -200.11
C GLN A 299 2.14 -39.62 -199.94
N ALA A 300 2.24 -38.78 -200.98
CA ALA A 300 1.58 -37.50 -201.29
C ALA A 300 0.07 -37.49 -201.02
N GLY A 301 -0.58 -36.34 -200.81
CA GLY A 301 -0.15 -34.95 -201.01
C GLY A 301 -0.96 -33.95 -200.16
N ARG A 302 -0.68 -32.66 -200.38
CA ARG A 302 -1.10 -31.46 -199.62
C ARG A 302 -2.64 -31.27 -199.52
N VAL A 303 -3.12 -30.83 -198.34
CA VAL A 303 -4.10 -29.71 -198.07
C VAL A 303 -5.00 -29.85 -196.81
N SER A 304 -5.18 -31.03 -196.19
CA SER A 304 -6.15 -31.24 -195.07
C SER A 304 -5.75 -30.75 -193.65
N LYS A 305 -4.84 -29.77 -193.50
CA LYS A 305 -4.32 -29.28 -192.20
C LYS A 305 -4.80 -27.88 -191.77
N LEU A 306 -5.81 -27.31 -192.45
CA LEU A 306 -6.34 -25.98 -192.13
C LEU A 306 -7.82 -25.95 -191.70
N GLU A 307 -8.58 -27.05 -191.82
CA GLU A 307 -9.99 -27.11 -191.37
C GLU A 307 -10.14 -27.71 -189.94
N GLU A 308 -9.22 -28.58 -189.52
CA GLU A 308 -9.14 -29.12 -188.13
C GLU A 308 -8.75 -28.04 -187.10
N ILE A 309 -8.16 -26.92 -187.56
CA ILE A 309 -7.77 -25.80 -186.69
C ILE A 309 -8.97 -24.90 -186.34
N TYR A 310 -10.07 -24.88 -187.11
CA TYR A 310 -11.22 -24.01 -186.80
C TYR A 310 -12.21 -24.64 -185.80
N GLU A 311 -12.54 -25.94 -185.92
CA GLU A 311 -13.47 -26.63 -184.98
C GLU A 311 -12.92 -26.83 -183.56
N VAL A 312 -11.59 -26.95 -183.42
CA VAL A 312 -10.93 -27.00 -182.11
C VAL A 312 -10.99 -25.61 -181.44
N SER A 313 -10.83 -24.54 -182.21
CA SER A 313 -10.92 -23.16 -181.68
C SER A 313 -12.33 -22.79 -181.18
N GLU A 314 -13.39 -23.31 -181.82
CA GLU A 314 -14.78 -23.01 -181.43
C GLU A 314 -15.23 -23.77 -180.16
N LYS A 315 -14.67 -24.98 -179.92
CA LYS A 315 -14.92 -25.76 -178.69
C LYS A 315 -14.14 -25.25 -177.49
N ASP A 316 -13.00 -24.59 -177.70
CA ASP A 316 -12.20 -23.99 -176.63
C ASP A 316 -12.79 -22.63 -176.18
N LEU A 317 -13.45 -21.87 -177.06
CA LEU A 317 -14.13 -20.63 -176.68
C LEU A 317 -15.30 -20.86 -175.70
N LYS A 318 -16.13 -21.89 -175.91
CA LYS A 318 -17.28 -22.21 -175.03
C LYS A 318 -16.91 -22.74 -173.64
N LYS A 319 -15.71 -23.32 -173.47
CA LYS A 319 -15.22 -23.75 -172.15
C LYS A 319 -14.76 -22.55 -171.31
N MET A 320 -14.13 -21.57 -171.94
CA MET A 320 -13.70 -20.33 -171.28
C MET A 320 -14.90 -19.52 -170.77
N ASP A 321 -16.00 -19.45 -171.52
CA ASP A 321 -17.21 -18.74 -171.06
C ASP A 321 -17.84 -19.41 -169.82
N LEU A 322 -17.90 -20.74 -169.77
CA LEU A 322 -18.45 -21.47 -168.62
C LEU A 322 -17.55 -21.40 -167.37
N GLU A 323 -16.24 -21.23 -167.54
CA GLU A 323 -15.30 -20.97 -166.45
C GLU A 323 -15.43 -19.53 -165.93
N HIS A 324 -15.66 -18.56 -166.82
CA HIS A 324 -15.83 -17.17 -166.43
C HIS A 324 -17.10 -16.95 -165.58
N GLU A 325 -18.21 -17.63 -165.92
CA GLU A 325 -19.48 -17.51 -165.19
C GLU A 325 -19.37 -18.11 -163.76
N LYS A 326 -18.68 -19.25 -163.61
CA LYS A 326 -18.38 -19.84 -162.28
C LYS A 326 -17.48 -18.95 -161.42
N LEU A 327 -16.55 -18.22 -162.02
CA LEU A 327 -15.70 -17.27 -161.31
C LEU A 327 -16.50 -16.06 -160.78
N ILE A 328 -17.51 -15.59 -161.53
CA ILE A 328 -18.40 -14.50 -161.11
C ILE A 328 -19.24 -14.91 -159.89
N ASP A 329 -19.85 -16.11 -159.91
CA ASP A 329 -20.64 -16.60 -158.78
C ASP A 329 -19.82 -16.80 -157.51
N ARG A 330 -18.57 -17.27 -157.65
CA ARG A 330 -17.63 -17.39 -156.53
C ARG A 330 -17.25 -16.02 -155.95
N HIS A 331 -17.07 -15.03 -156.82
CA HIS A 331 -16.74 -13.67 -156.42
C HIS A 331 -17.88 -13.01 -155.63
N LEU A 332 -19.12 -13.11 -156.14
CA LEU A 332 -20.31 -12.61 -155.44
C LEU A 332 -20.53 -13.28 -154.08
N SER A 333 -20.36 -14.60 -154.01
CA SER A 333 -20.48 -15.36 -152.75
C SER A 333 -19.43 -14.94 -151.70
N GLN A 334 -18.19 -14.73 -152.13
CA GLN A 334 -17.12 -14.23 -151.25
C GLN A 334 -17.40 -12.80 -150.77
N GLN A 335 -17.94 -11.94 -151.64
CA GLN A 335 -18.25 -10.55 -151.28
C GLN A 335 -19.32 -10.47 -150.18
N ILE A 336 -20.37 -11.30 -150.27
CA ILE A 336 -21.42 -11.40 -149.22
C ILE A 336 -20.83 -11.91 -147.89
N GLN A 337 -19.91 -12.88 -147.92
CA GLN A 337 -19.24 -13.36 -146.69
C GLN A 337 -18.37 -12.27 -146.05
N MET A 338 -17.66 -11.49 -146.85
CA MET A 338 -16.82 -10.40 -146.37
C MET A 338 -17.64 -9.28 -145.71
N GLU A 339 -18.83 -8.95 -146.23
CA GLU A 339 -19.71 -7.96 -145.60
C GLU A 339 -20.27 -8.44 -144.26
N LYS A 340 -20.70 -9.71 -144.16
CA LYS A 340 -21.13 -10.29 -142.89
C LYS A 340 -20.01 -10.31 -141.83
N ALA A 341 -18.78 -10.61 -142.24
CA ALA A 341 -17.62 -10.56 -141.35
C ALA A 341 -17.35 -9.14 -140.85
N ARG A 342 -17.43 -8.13 -141.73
CA ARG A 342 -17.27 -6.71 -141.36
C ARG A 342 -18.33 -6.24 -140.35
N GLU A 343 -19.58 -6.63 -140.51
CA GLU A 343 -20.64 -6.25 -139.57
C GLU A 343 -20.44 -6.90 -138.19
N LEU A 344 -20.03 -8.18 -138.14
CA LEU A 344 -19.68 -8.86 -136.89
C LEU A 344 -18.49 -8.22 -136.18
N ASP A 345 -17.45 -7.81 -136.92
CA ASP A 345 -16.31 -7.08 -136.34
C ASP A 345 -16.73 -5.72 -135.80
N ARG A 346 -17.67 -5.04 -136.47
CA ARG A 346 -18.23 -3.76 -135.98
C ARG A 346 -18.94 -3.96 -134.64
N LEU A 347 -19.81 -4.96 -134.52
CA LEU A 347 -20.51 -5.27 -133.27
C LEU A 347 -19.55 -5.62 -132.13
N ARG A 348 -18.58 -6.51 -132.38
CA ARG A 348 -17.54 -6.85 -131.39
C ARG A 348 -16.73 -5.65 -130.95
N SER A 349 -16.44 -4.71 -131.85
CA SER A 349 -15.71 -3.48 -131.51
C SER A 349 -16.49 -2.59 -130.52
N VAL A 350 -17.83 -2.58 -130.61
CA VAL A 350 -18.70 -1.85 -129.69
C VAL A 350 -18.74 -2.54 -128.32
N ASP A 351 -18.87 -3.87 -128.30
CA ASP A 351 -18.86 -4.65 -127.04
C ASP A 351 -17.52 -4.53 -126.30
N ILE A 352 -16.40 -4.58 -127.02
CA ILE A 352 -15.07 -4.37 -126.44
C ILE A 352 -14.97 -2.96 -125.81
N LYS A 353 -15.52 -1.93 -126.46
CA LYS A 353 -15.56 -0.57 -125.90
C LYS A 353 -16.43 -0.52 -124.64
N ALA A 354 -17.59 -1.16 -124.63
CA ALA A 354 -18.48 -1.23 -123.47
C ALA A 354 -17.82 -1.94 -122.27
N HIS A 355 -17.20 -3.10 -122.50
CA HIS A 355 -16.46 -3.82 -121.47
C HIS A 355 -15.26 -3.03 -120.95
N ARG A 356 -14.56 -2.30 -121.82
CA ARG A 356 -13.42 -1.46 -121.42
C ARG A 356 -13.85 -0.32 -120.50
N LEU A 357 -14.98 0.34 -120.80
CA LEU A 357 -15.56 1.36 -119.93
C LEU A 357 -16.02 0.77 -118.59
N SER A 358 -16.67 -0.40 -118.60
CA SER A 358 -17.07 -1.09 -117.36
C SER A 358 -15.87 -1.50 -116.51
N SER A 359 -14.78 -1.99 -117.13
CA SER A 359 -13.54 -2.37 -116.43
C SER A 359 -12.82 -1.15 -115.84
N GLN A 360 -12.84 0.00 -116.53
CA GLN A 360 -12.33 1.24 -115.96
C GLN A 360 -13.17 1.73 -114.78
N ALA A 361 -14.49 1.57 -114.81
CA ALA A 361 -15.36 1.92 -113.70
C ALA A 361 -15.09 1.07 -112.45
N THR A 362 -14.96 -0.26 -112.59
CA THR A 362 -14.65 -1.16 -111.48
C THR A 362 -13.22 -0.94 -110.96
N SER A 363 -12.26 -0.62 -111.83
CA SER A 363 -10.90 -0.25 -111.43
C SER A 363 -10.86 1.04 -110.60
N LYS A 364 -11.69 2.04 -110.92
CA LYS A 364 -11.80 3.26 -110.09
C LYS A 364 -12.41 2.96 -108.72
N GLN A 365 -13.50 2.18 -108.68
CA GLN A 365 -14.13 1.79 -107.41
C GLN A 365 -13.18 1.01 -106.49
N THR A 366 -12.38 0.10 -107.05
CA THR A 366 -11.39 -0.66 -106.28
C THR A 366 -10.26 0.24 -105.75
N ALA A 367 -9.84 1.25 -106.52
CA ALA A 367 -8.88 2.25 -106.06
C ALA A 367 -9.43 3.11 -104.92
N ASP A 368 -10.70 3.53 -105.00
CA ASP A 368 -11.34 4.34 -103.96
C ASP A 368 -11.54 3.55 -102.65
N ILE A 369 -11.94 2.28 -102.73
CA ILE A 369 -12.01 1.37 -101.56
C ILE A 369 -10.62 1.19 -100.93
N SER A 370 -9.57 1.06 -101.74
CA SER A 370 -8.19 0.91 -101.25
C SER A 370 -7.72 2.16 -100.50
N LYS A 371 -8.11 3.36 -100.96
CA LYS A 371 -7.82 4.63 -100.27
C LYS A 371 -8.57 4.75 -98.94
N GLU A 372 -9.85 4.37 -98.90
CA GLU A 372 -10.62 4.40 -97.66
C GLU A 372 -10.06 3.40 -96.62
N LEU A 373 -9.62 2.23 -97.07
CA LEU A 373 -8.97 1.25 -96.17
C LEU A 373 -7.69 1.80 -95.53
N LEU A 374 -6.85 2.49 -96.30
CA LEU A 374 -5.63 3.13 -95.78
C LEU A 374 -5.96 4.19 -94.72
N ARG A 375 -6.96 5.04 -94.98
CA ARG A 375 -7.44 6.04 -94.03
C ARG A 375 -7.94 5.39 -92.72
N GLN A 376 -8.68 4.28 -92.82
CA GLN A 376 -9.17 3.55 -91.63
C GLN A 376 -8.02 2.91 -90.84
N LEU A 377 -6.96 2.42 -91.51
CA LEU A 377 -5.76 1.90 -90.84
C LEU A 377 -5.00 2.99 -90.08
N GLU A 378 -4.88 4.20 -90.63
CA GLU A 378 -4.26 5.34 -89.96
C GLU A 378 -5.04 5.73 -88.68
N ILE A 379 -6.37 5.80 -88.77
CA ILE A 379 -7.25 6.07 -87.62
C ILE A 379 -7.12 4.97 -86.56
N PHE A 380 -7.02 3.70 -86.96
CA PHE A 380 -6.81 2.60 -86.03
C PHE A 380 -5.47 2.73 -85.30
N HIS A 381 -4.40 3.05 -86.01
CA HIS A 381 -3.08 3.24 -85.39
C HIS A 381 -3.02 4.45 -84.46
N SER A 382 -3.64 5.58 -84.82
CA SER A 382 -3.72 6.74 -83.92
C SER A 382 -4.49 6.41 -82.64
N SER A 383 -5.62 5.72 -82.77
CA SER A 383 -6.44 5.27 -81.64
C SER A 383 -5.70 4.28 -80.74
N GLN A 384 -4.91 3.36 -81.31
CA GLN A 384 -4.07 2.42 -80.56
C GLN A 384 -2.97 3.12 -79.76
N PHE A 385 -2.39 4.20 -80.30
CA PHE A 385 -1.38 4.98 -79.59
C PHE A 385 -1.98 5.73 -78.40
N GLU A 386 -3.13 6.37 -78.59
CA GLU A 386 -3.88 7.03 -77.51
C GLU A 386 -4.26 6.03 -76.42
N LEU A 387 -4.75 4.85 -76.80
CA LEU A 387 -5.11 3.79 -75.86
C LEU A 387 -3.89 3.33 -75.04
N LYS A 388 -2.72 3.15 -75.66
CA LYS A 388 -1.48 2.82 -74.94
C LYS A 388 -1.03 3.94 -73.98
N SER A 389 -1.17 5.20 -74.39
CA SER A 389 -0.86 6.35 -73.52
C SER A 389 -1.78 6.40 -72.30
N LEU A 390 -3.08 6.17 -72.50
CA LEU A 390 -4.06 6.09 -71.41
C LEU A 390 -3.80 4.90 -70.48
N ILE A 391 -3.45 3.72 -71.03
CA ILE A 391 -3.06 2.57 -70.21
C ILE A 391 -1.83 2.90 -69.36
N ALA A 392 -0.80 3.53 -69.93
CA ALA A 392 0.39 3.92 -69.17
C ALA A 392 0.05 4.93 -68.05
N LYS A 393 -0.88 5.87 -68.32
CA LYS A 393 -1.33 6.84 -67.33
C LYS A 393 -2.18 6.18 -66.23
N ILE A 394 -3.00 5.20 -66.57
CA ILE A 394 -3.77 4.39 -65.60
C ILE A 394 -2.80 3.58 -64.73
N CYS A 395 -1.82 2.88 -65.30
CA CYS A 395 -0.83 2.13 -64.52
C CYS A 395 -0.04 3.02 -63.55
N HIS A 396 0.29 4.25 -63.96
CA HIS A 396 0.91 5.23 -63.08
C HIS A 396 -0.01 5.66 -61.92
N LEU A 397 -1.30 5.91 -62.20
CA LEU A 397 -2.29 6.27 -61.19
C LEU A 397 -2.69 5.09 -60.27
N GLU A 398 -2.60 3.86 -60.76
CA GLU A 398 -2.84 2.62 -60.00
C GLU A 398 -1.65 2.25 -59.09
N GLY A 399 -0.56 3.03 -59.10
CA GLY A 399 0.53 2.91 -58.13
C GLY A 399 1.77 2.16 -58.62
N ASP A 400 1.84 1.80 -59.90
CA ASP A 400 3.05 1.23 -60.51
C ASP A 400 4.05 2.37 -60.85
N HIS A 401 4.68 2.90 -59.80
CA HIS A 401 5.74 3.92 -59.90
C HIS A 401 7.00 3.32 -60.53
N ASN A 402 7.88 4.13 -61.12
CA ASN A 402 9.14 3.68 -61.69
C ASN A 402 9.93 2.81 -60.69
N SER A 403 10.65 1.79 -61.18
CA SER A 403 11.42 0.82 -60.36
C SER A 403 12.25 1.47 -59.25
N GLU A 404 12.83 2.65 -59.51
CA GLU A 404 13.72 3.36 -58.59
C GLU A 404 13.02 3.95 -57.36
N GLU A 405 11.82 4.50 -57.49
CA GLU A 405 11.07 5.08 -56.37
C GLU A 405 10.58 3.98 -55.41
N ARG A 406 10.16 2.83 -55.96
CA ARG A 406 9.83 1.64 -55.17
C ARG A 406 11.03 1.14 -54.37
N GLU A 407 12.22 1.15 -54.96
CA GLU A 407 13.44 0.77 -54.23
C GLU A 407 13.77 1.74 -53.10
N LEU A 408 13.63 3.06 -53.31
CA LEU A 408 13.84 4.06 -52.27
C LEU A 408 12.84 3.92 -51.12
N HIS A 409 11.56 3.71 -51.42
CA HIS A 409 10.54 3.44 -50.39
C HIS A 409 10.82 2.13 -49.65
N ASN A 410 11.21 1.07 -50.34
CA ASN A 410 11.57 -0.20 -49.72
C ASN A 410 12.82 -0.09 -48.82
N ARG A 411 13.83 0.70 -49.23
CA ARG A 411 14.99 1.00 -48.38
C ARG A 411 14.55 1.76 -47.13
N ARG A 412 13.69 2.79 -47.29
CA ARG A 412 13.16 3.56 -46.17
C ARG A 412 12.31 2.72 -45.21
N ILE A 413 11.50 1.80 -45.73
CA ILE A 413 10.74 0.84 -44.91
C ILE A 413 11.70 -0.04 -44.10
N LYS A 414 12.75 -0.60 -44.73
CA LYS A 414 13.74 -1.42 -44.01
C LYS A 414 14.48 -0.65 -42.93
N GLU A 415 14.83 0.62 -43.18
CA GLU A 415 15.43 1.50 -42.16
C GLU A 415 14.47 1.72 -40.99
N LEU A 416 13.21 2.06 -41.27
CA LEU A 416 12.20 2.26 -40.23
C LEU A 416 11.87 0.97 -39.46
N GLU A 417 11.88 -0.19 -40.12
CA GLU A 417 11.72 -1.50 -39.48
C GLU A 417 12.89 -1.79 -38.53
N LYS A 418 14.12 -1.46 -38.94
CA LYS A 418 15.31 -1.60 -38.11
C LYS A 418 15.26 -0.66 -36.90
N GLU A 419 14.95 0.62 -37.12
CA GLU A 419 14.77 1.60 -36.04
C GLU A 419 13.66 1.16 -35.07
N LEU A 420 12.53 0.65 -35.58
CA LEU A 420 11.45 0.12 -34.76
C LEU A 420 11.91 -1.06 -33.91
N GLN A 421 12.71 -1.97 -34.48
CA GLN A 421 13.23 -3.12 -33.77
C GLN A 421 14.22 -2.71 -32.67
N GLU A 422 15.16 -1.82 -32.97
CA GLU A 422 16.10 -1.25 -31.97
C GLU A 422 15.36 -0.54 -30.83
N ARG A 423 14.26 0.18 -31.15
CA ARG A 423 13.41 0.83 -30.15
C ARG A 423 12.60 -0.16 -29.33
N LYS A 424 12.09 -1.24 -29.92
CA LYS A 424 11.40 -2.33 -29.19
C LYS A 424 12.35 -3.03 -28.21
N GLU A 425 13.57 -3.32 -28.64
CA GLU A 425 14.60 -3.91 -27.79
C GLU A 425 14.95 -2.97 -26.63
N SER A 426 15.15 -1.68 -26.92
CA SER A 426 15.38 -0.64 -25.90
C SER A 426 14.22 -0.54 -24.90
N CYS A 427 12.96 -0.54 -25.37
CA CYS A 427 11.78 -0.56 -24.49
C CYS A 427 11.71 -1.82 -23.64
N SER A 428 11.98 -3.00 -24.22
CA SER A 428 11.95 -4.26 -23.47
C SER A 428 13.00 -4.28 -22.34
N LEU A 429 14.19 -3.73 -22.58
CA LEU A 429 15.24 -3.59 -21.56
C LEU A 429 14.82 -2.63 -20.44
N VAL A 430 14.21 -1.49 -20.79
CA VAL A 430 13.70 -0.53 -19.80
C VAL A 430 12.55 -1.14 -19.00
N GLU A 431 11.65 -1.91 -19.62
CA GLU A 431 10.57 -2.63 -18.93
C GLU A 431 11.11 -3.65 -17.92
N GLU A 432 12.17 -4.40 -18.26
CA GLU A 432 12.84 -5.30 -17.32
C GLU A 432 13.47 -4.53 -16.15
N GLN A 433 14.15 -3.41 -16.43
CA GLN A 433 14.72 -2.55 -15.39
C GLN A 433 13.65 -1.97 -14.45
N VAL A 434 12.50 -1.55 -14.99
CA VAL A 434 11.35 -1.09 -14.18
C VAL A 434 10.81 -2.21 -13.30
N LYS A 435 10.63 -3.42 -13.85
CA LYS A 435 10.16 -4.58 -13.07
C LYS A 435 11.10 -4.90 -11.91
N LEU A 436 12.42 -4.88 -12.13
CA LEU A 436 13.40 -5.10 -11.08
C LEU A 436 13.34 -4.00 -10.00
N ALA A 437 13.26 -2.73 -10.41
CA ALA A 437 13.13 -1.62 -9.47
C ALA A 437 11.81 -1.64 -8.67
N GLU A 438 10.71 -2.10 -9.28
CA GLU A 438 9.42 -2.32 -8.59
C GLU A 438 9.48 -3.46 -7.58
N GLN A 439 10.16 -4.56 -7.92
CA GLN A 439 10.37 -5.67 -6.99
C GLN A 439 11.21 -5.23 -5.80
N ASP A 440 12.30 -4.48 -6.03
CA ASP A 440 13.16 -3.98 -4.97
C ASP A 440 12.46 -2.92 -4.11
N SER A 441 11.65 -2.04 -4.73
CA SER A 441 10.75 -1.13 -4.00
C SER A 441 9.78 -1.91 -3.10
N SER A 442 9.23 -3.03 -3.60
CA SER A 442 8.28 -3.85 -2.85
C SER A 442 8.96 -4.59 -1.68
N LYS A 443 10.17 -5.11 -1.88
CA LYS A 443 10.99 -5.74 -0.82
C LYS A 443 11.34 -4.72 0.28
N LEU A 444 11.83 -3.54 -0.10
CA LEU A 444 12.17 -2.46 0.84
C LEU A 444 10.94 -1.97 1.62
N ALA A 445 9.76 -1.90 0.98
CA ALA A 445 8.52 -1.56 1.67
C ALA A 445 8.12 -2.63 2.72
N LEU A 446 8.30 -3.91 2.41
CA LEU A 446 8.03 -5.01 3.34
C LEU A 446 9.03 -5.01 4.53
N GLU A 447 10.31 -4.73 4.27
CA GLU A 447 11.34 -4.59 5.31
C GLU A 447 11.06 -3.39 6.23
N LEU A 448 10.61 -2.26 5.67
CA LEU A 448 10.15 -1.12 6.45
C LEU A 448 8.97 -1.47 7.35
N GLN A 449 7.96 -2.16 6.81
CA GLN A 449 6.80 -2.58 7.58
C GLN A 449 7.19 -3.52 8.73
N LYS A 450 8.08 -4.49 8.48
CA LYS A 450 8.61 -5.38 9.53
C LYS A 450 9.36 -4.59 10.60
N GLY A 451 10.24 -3.67 10.19
CA GLY A 451 11.00 -2.85 11.13
C GLY A 451 10.11 -1.89 11.93
N GLU A 452 9.02 -1.38 11.37
CA GLU A 452 8.03 -0.57 12.11
C GLU A 452 7.33 -1.39 13.21
N VAL A 453 6.95 -2.64 12.92
CA VAL A 453 6.39 -3.56 13.92
C VAL A 453 7.42 -3.89 15.01
N GLU A 454 8.68 -4.15 14.63
CA GLU A 454 9.76 -4.38 15.60
C GLU A 454 9.97 -3.14 16.49
N LEU A 455 9.99 -1.94 15.92
CA LEU A 455 10.14 -0.67 16.65
C LEU A 455 8.98 -0.46 17.63
N GLN A 456 7.75 -0.76 17.22
CA GLN A 456 6.58 -0.71 18.10
C GLN A 456 6.72 -1.71 19.26
N SER A 457 7.16 -2.95 18.97
CA SER A 457 7.38 -3.96 20.01
C SER A 457 8.49 -3.59 21.01
N LEU A 458 9.57 -2.93 20.55
CA LEU A 458 10.62 -2.41 21.42
C LEU A 458 10.12 -1.23 22.26
N SER A 459 9.32 -0.34 21.65
CA SER A 459 8.65 0.75 22.36
C SER A 459 7.74 0.24 23.47
N ASP A 460 6.95 -0.80 23.20
CA ASP A 460 6.05 -1.40 24.20
C ASP A 460 6.82 -2.03 25.36
N LYS A 461 7.88 -2.80 25.04
CA LYS A 461 8.79 -3.36 26.06
C LYS A 461 9.44 -2.25 26.89
N LYS A 462 9.90 -1.17 26.26
CA LYS A 462 10.46 -0.01 26.97
C LYS A 462 9.44 0.58 27.93
N ASN A 463 8.22 0.84 27.46
CA ASN A 463 7.15 1.41 28.28
C ASN A 463 6.81 0.51 29.48
N GLU A 464 6.83 -0.80 29.31
CA GLU A 464 6.67 -1.77 30.41
C GLU A 464 7.81 -1.65 31.43
N ARG A 465 9.08 -1.63 30.98
CA ARG A 465 10.23 -1.49 31.89
C ARG A 465 10.27 -0.14 32.59
N VAL A 466 9.86 0.94 31.91
CA VAL A 466 9.70 2.28 32.51
C VAL A 466 8.65 2.24 33.62
N ARG A 467 7.47 1.65 33.38
CA ARG A 467 6.43 1.51 34.41
C ARG A 467 6.91 0.72 35.63
N LEU A 468 7.68 -0.34 35.42
CA LEU A 468 8.29 -1.11 36.52
C LEU A 468 9.31 -0.28 37.28
N ALA A 469 10.19 0.47 36.59
CA ALA A 469 11.16 1.35 37.22
C ALA A 469 10.48 2.49 38.01
N GLU A 470 9.45 3.14 37.46
CA GLU A 470 8.65 4.16 38.16
C GLU A 470 7.93 3.58 39.39
N GLY A 471 7.42 2.35 39.28
CA GLY A 471 6.83 1.61 40.40
C GLY A 471 7.84 1.39 41.53
N LEU A 472 9.03 0.87 41.20
CA LEU A 472 10.11 0.65 42.15
C LEU A 472 10.67 1.97 42.73
N GLN A 473 10.69 3.05 41.96
CA GLN A 473 11.08 4.37 42.46
C GLN A 473 10.07 4.89 43.49
N LYS A 474 8.77 4.70 43.25
CA LYS A 474 7.72 5.05 44.21
C LYS A 474 7.84 4.22 45.48
N THR A 475 8.04 2.90 45.39
CA THR A 475 8.24 2.06 46.58
C THR A 475 9.48 2.48 47.36
N LEU A 476 10.61 2.78 46.70
CA LEU A 476 11.80 3.35 47.36
C LEU A 476 11.50 4.66 48.08
N SER A 477 10.75 5.58 47.46
CA SER A 477 10.40 6.86 48.10
C SER A 477 9.50 6.68 49.32
N GLN A 478 8.57 5.70 49.29
CA GLN A 478 7.72 5.37 50.41
C GLN A 478 8.51 4.71 51.54
N ARG A 479 9.40 3.78 51.20
CA ARG A 479 10.25 3.09 52.16
C ARG A 479 11.25 4.04 52.82
N ASN A 480 11.90 4.93 52.05
CA ASN A 480 12.74 5.99 52.60
C ASN A 480 12.00 6.88 53.61
N ARG A 481 10.73 7.21 53.35
CA ARG A 481 9.90 7.96 54.33
C ARG A 481 9.64 7.14 55.58
N ALA A 482 9.34 5.85 55.45
CA ALA A 482 9.12 4.95 56.59
C ALA A 482 10.41 4.76 57.41
N TYR A 483 11.56 4.62 56.74
CA TYR A 483 12.88 4.57 57.36
C TYR A 483 13.16 5.86 58.16
N GLN A 484 12.92 7.03 57.57
CA GLN A 484 13.07 8.32 58.26
C GLN A 484 12.14 8.45 59.48
N GLN A 485 10.92 7.93 59.40
CA GLN A 485 9.99 7.90 60.53
C GLN A 485 10.49 7.00 61.67
N LEU A 486 10.93 5.78 61.35
CA LEU A 486 11.53 4.86 62.33
C LEU A 486 12.79 5.44 62.97
N GLN A 487 13.64 6.12 62.17
CA GLN A 487 14.83 6.78 62.65
C GLN A 487 14.50 7.92 63.62
N ALA A 488 13.47 8.73 63.30
CA ALA A 488 13.00 9.78 64.20
C ALA A 488 12.42 9.22 65.51
N GLU A 489 11.67 8.11 65.44
CA GLU A 489 11.15 7.41 66.62
C GLU A 489 12.27 6.85 67.50
N LEU A 490 13.29 6.25 66.88
CA LEU A 490 14.49 5.78 67.57
C LEU A 490 15.18 6.91 68.33
N VAL A 491 15.45 8.04 67.66
CA VAL A 491 16.10 9.21 68.29
C VAL A 491 15.26 9.74 69.45
N LEU A 492 13.93 9.79 69.29
CA LEU A 492 13.03 10.22 70.36
C LEU A 492 13.07 9.26 71.57
N LEU A 493 13.08 7.95 71.35
CA LEU A 493 13.19 6.96 72.43
C LEU A 493 14.57 7.00 73.10
N GLN A 494 15.66 7.14 72.33
CA GLN A 494 17.01 7.31 72.87
C GLN A 494 17.10 8.56 73.76
N LEU A 495 16.47 9.67 73.33
CA LEU A 495 16.36 10.87 74.15
C LEU A 495 15.57 10.62 75.44
N LYS A 496 14.39 9.98 75.37
CA LYS A 496 13.60 9.59 76.55
C LYS A 496 14.38 8.67 77.49
N MET A 497 15.14 7.72 76.96
CA MET A 497 16.00 6.82 77.74
C MET A 497 17.10 7.62 78.45
N SER A 498 17.76 8.56 77.77
CA SER A 498 18.79 9.40 78.38
C SER A 498 18.23 10.26 79.51
N GLN A 499 17.03 10.82 79.33
CA GLN A 499 16.33 11.59 80.37
C GLN A 499 15.97 10.70 81.56
N ALA A 500 15.40 9.51 81.32
CA ALA A 500 15.07 8.55 82.36
C ALA A 500 16.32 8.06 83.11
N ALA A 501 17.43 7.81 82.42
CA ALA A 501 18.70 7.41 83.02
C ALA A 501 19.27 8.52 83.93
N ASN A 502 19.19 9.78 83.50
CA ASN A 502 19.63 10.93 84.30
C ASN A 502 18.76 11.12 85.56
N LEU A 503 17.44 10.95 85.44
CA LEU A 503 16.53 10.98 86.59
C LEU A 503 16.83 9.83 87.56
N LEU A 504 17.05 8.62 87.05
CA LEU A 504 17.43 7.46 87.87
C LEU A 504 18.74 7.70 88.62
N LYS A 505 19.74 8.33 87.97
CA LYS A 505 21.02 8.65 88.61
C LYS A 505 20.87 9.66 89.75
N ARG A 506 19.97 10.66 89.59
CA ARG A 506 19.65 11.63 90.64
C ARG A 506 18.95 10.97 91.83
N GLU A 507 17.90 10.19 91.56
CA GLU A 507 17.16 9.48 92.61
C GLU A 507 18.00 8.41 93.31
N GLY A 508 18.85 7.69 92.57
CA GLY A 508 19.82 6.76 93.15
C GLY A 508 20.83 7.46 94.06
N GLY A 509 21.26 8.68 93.72
CA GLY A 509 22.08 9.52 94.60
C GLY A 509 21.37 9.95 95.87
N ALA A 510 20.08 10.31 95.78
CA ALA A 510 19.26 10.64 96.94
C ALA A 510 19.06 9.43 97.87
N VAL A 511 18.70 8.26 97.32
CA VAL A 511 18.59 7.00 98.08
C VAL A 511 19.91 6.66 98.76
N PHE A 512 21.04 6.79 98.06
CA PHE A 512 22.36 6.56 98.66
C PHE A 512 22.65 7.51 99.83
N SER A 513 22.29 8.80 99.71
CA SER A 513 22.49 9.76 100.79
C SER A 513 21.60 9.49 102.01
N LEU A 514 20.34 9.11 101.80
CA LEU A 514 19.41 8.74 102.88
C LEU A 514 19.82 7.43 103.55
N GLU A 515 20.27 6.44 102.77
CA GLU A 515 20.79 5.17 103.28
C GLU A 515 22.05 5.40 104.13
N LYS A 516 22.94 6.28 103.68
CA LYS A 516 24.12 6.69 104.44
C LYS A 516 23.73 7.35 105.76
N GLN A 517 22.79 8.30 105.75
CA GLN A 517 22.28 8.94 106.97
C GLN A 517 21.60 7.93 107.92
N ARG A 518 20.84 6.97 107.39
CA ARG A 518 20.25 5.89 108.21
C ARG A 518 21.33 5.08 108.92
N ILE A 519 22.37 4.66 108.20
CA ILE A 519 23.48 3.89 108.76
C ILE A 519 24.22 4.71 109.80
N GLU A 520 24.52 5.99 109.54
CA GLU A 520 25.19 6.88 110.49
C GLU A 520 24.40 7.02 111.81
N ILE A 521 23.08 7.25 111.73
CA ILE A 521 22.20 7.32 112.91
C ILE A 521 22.13 5.97 113.62
N GLU A 522 22.05 4.86 112.89
CA GLU A 522 22.04 3.51 113.46
C GLU A 522 23.33 3.17 114.19
N THR A 523 24.48 3.55 113.64
CA THR A 523 25.78 3.40 114.31
C THR A 523 25.87 4.29 115.56
N ALA A 524 25.45 5.57 115.46
CA ALA A 524 25.45 6.48 116.61
C ALA A 524 24.52 5.99 117.73
N MET A 525 23.36 5.42 117.40
CA MET A 525 22.46 4.80 118.37
C MET A 525 23.09 3.56 119.04
N GLN A 526 23.79 2.71 118.29
CA GLN A 526 24.49 1.56 118.86
C GLN A 526 25.63 1.99 119.78
N GLU A 527 26.40 3.01 119.40
CA GLU A 527 27.45 3.60 120.25
C GLU A 527 26.87 4.17 121.54
N LYS A 528 25.79 4.97 121.46
CA LYS A 528 25.09 5.48 122.64
C LYS A 528 24.54 4.39 123.53
N LYS A 529 24.03 3.30 122.95
CA LYS A 529 23.56 2.12 123.71
C LYS A 529 24.70 1.44 124.47
N ILE A 530 25.87 1.30 123.84
CA ILE A 530 27.07 0.75 124.50
C ILE A 530 27.55 1.69 125.60
N GLU A 531 27.57 3.00 125.35
CA GLU A 531 27.97 4.02 126.34
C GLU A 531 27.04 4.02 127.57
N ILE A 532 25.72 4.00 127.37
CA ILE A 532 24.73 3.90 128.46
C ILE A 532 24.92 2.60 129.24
N ASN A 533 25.15 1.47 128.56
CA ASN A 533 25.40 0.19 129.22
C ASN A 533 26.68 0.23 130.06
N ALA A 534 27.76 0.83 129.56
CA ALA A 534 29.00 1.01 130.31
C ALA A 534 28.79 1.94 131.52
N GLN A 535 28.08 3.07 131.36
CA GLN A 535 27.71 3.95 132.47
C GLN A 535 26.86 3.22 133.52
N LYS A 536 25.93 2.37 133.08
CA LYS A 536 25.11 1.53 133.94
C LYS A 536 25.94 0.50 134.70
N GLU A 537 26.93 -0.11 134.06
CA GLU A 537 27.88 -1.01 134.73
C GLU A 537 28.73 -0.29 135.78
N VAL A 538 29.22 0.92 135.48
CA VAL A 538 29.96 1.75 136.46
C VAL A 538 29.08 2.10 137.66
N LEU A 539 27.82 2.50 137.43
CA LEU A 539 26.86 2.74 138.51
C LEU A 539 26.57 1.48 139.33
N HIS A 540 26.48 0.31 138.68
CA HIS A 540 26.35 -0.97 139.36
C HIS A 540 27.58 -1.30 140.21
N GLN A 541 28.79 -1.01 139.75
CA GLN A 541 30.03 -1.18 140.50
C GLN A 541 30.11 -0.21 141.70
N GLN A 542 29.79 1.08 141.51
CA GLN A 542 29.72 2.06 142.60
C GLN A 542 28.70 1.65 143.67
N LYS A 543 27.54 1.14 143.24
CA LYS A 543 26.53 0.59 144.16
C LYS A 543 27.07 -0.60 144.96
N ARG A 544 27.87 -1.49 144.35
CA ARG A 544 28.51 -2.60 145.07
C ARG A 544 29.53 -2.11 146.10
N ALA A 545 30.39 -1.16 145.74
CA ALA A 545 31.38 -0.59 146.66
C ALA A 545 30.73 0.05 147.90
N ILE A 546 29.65 0.83 147.71
CA ILE A 546 28.89 1.42 148.83
C ILE A 546 28.23 0.34 149.71
N LEU A 547 27.78 -0.77 149.12
CA LEU A 547 27.23 -1.89 149.89
C LEU A 547 28.30 -2.61 150.72
N GLU A 548 29.52 -2.73 150.19
CA GLU A 548 30.67 -3.29 150.91
C GLU A 548 31.09 -2.38 152.09
N GLU A 549 31.19 -1.07 151.86
CA GLU A 549 31.44 -0.09 152.94
C GLU A 549 30.35 -0.15 154.02
N LYS A 550 29.08 -0.30 153.61
CA LYS A 550 27.96 -0.48 154.55
C LYS A 550 28.10 -1.78 155.37
N SER A 551 28.57 -2.88 154.77
CA SER A 551 28.82 -4.12 155.52
C SER A 551 29.99 -3.98 156.49
N ASP A 552 31.05 -3.24 156.14
CA ASP A 552 32.19 -3.02 157.03
C ASP A 552 31.82 -2.17 158.26
N VAL A 553 31.02 -1.11 158.06
CA VAL A 553 30.46 -0.32 159.17
C VAL A 553 29.57 -1.19 160.07
N LYS A 554 28.80 -2.12 159.48
CA LYS A 554 28.00 -3.08 160.25
C LYS A 554 28.87 -4.02 161.07
N HIS A 555 29.96 -4.54 160.51
CA HIS A 555 30.91 -5.38 161.24
C HIS A 555 31.60 -4.66 162.40
N ILE A 556 31.89 -3.35 162.25
CA ILE A 556 32.44 -2.51 163.32
C ILE A 556 31.41 -2.30 164.44
N ILE A 557 30.13 -2.08 164.10
CA ILE A 557 29.04 -1.99 165.08
C ILE A 557 28.89 -3.31 165.83
N ASP A 558 28.86 -4.45 165.12
CA ASP A 558 28.71 -5.78 165.71
C ASP A 558 29.85 -6.09 166.71
N HIS A 559 31.10 -5.74 166.35
CA HIS A 559 32.28 -5.91 167.20
C HIS A 559 32.25 -5.04 168.47
N LEU A 560 31.68 -3.84 168.40
CA LEU A 560 31.51 -2.95 169.57
C LEU A 560 30.39 -3.42 170.50
N THR A 561 29.31 -4.00 169.96
CA THR A 561 28.22 -4.58 170.76
C THR A 561 28.62 -5.87 171.48
N SER A 562 29.43 -6.74 170.88
CA SER A 562 29.88 -7.97 171.56
C SER A 562 30.84 -7.71 172.72
N ARG A 563 31.55 -6.57 172.73
CA ARG A 563 32.51 -6.21 173.78
C ARG A 563 31.83 -5.63 175.04
N LEU A 564 30.67 -4.99 174.90
CA LEU A 564 29.89 -4.44 176.03
C LEU A 564 29.02 -5.51 176.74
N LEU A 565 28.57 -6.54 176.02
CA LEU A 565 27.63 -7.56 176.54
C LEU A 565 28.26 -8.66 177.42
N ALA A 566 29.59 -8.67 177.61
CA ALA A 566 30.28 -9.68 178.41
C ALA A 566 30.50 -9.27 179.90
N GLN A 567 30.33 -7.99 180.25
CA GLN A 567 30.75 -7.44 181.55
C GLN A 567 29.60 -7.28 182.57
N GLU A 568 28.33 -7.25 182.12
CA GLU A 568 27.15 -7.02 182.99
C GLU A 568 26.38 -8.31 183.33
N ARG A 569 26.85 -9.48 182.85
CA ARG A 569 26.06 -10.72 182.81
C ARG A 569 26.16 -11.61 184.07
N THR A 570 26.91 -11.21 185.10
CA THR A 570 27.11 -12.02 186.32
C THR A 570 26.27 -11.60 187.52
N GLU A 571 25.60 -10.44 187.51
CA GLU A 571 24.91 -9.93 188.69
C GLU A 571 23.39 -10.03 188.62
N LEU A 572 22.95 -11.30 188.51
CA LEU A 572 21.71 -11.80 189.09
C LEU A 572 20.48 -11.76 188.20
N GLN A 573 19.96 -12.96 187.92
CA GLN A 573 18.92 -13.52 188.79
C GLN A 573 17.87 -12.56 189.40
N GLU A 574 17.37 -11.62 188.63
CA GLU A 574 15.92 -11.37 188.59
C GLU A 574 15.36 -11.95 187.29
N LYS A 575 15.38 -13.28 187.31
CA LYS A 575 14.74 -14.23 186.37
C LYS A 575 13.19 -14.12 186.38
N GLY A 576 12.62 -12.94 186.62
CA GLY A 576 11.18 -12.71 186.76
C GLY A 576 10.56 -12.00 185.56
N ASP A 577 11.06 -10.81 185.22
CA ASP A 577 10.48 -9.95 184.16
C ASP A 577 10.76 -10.47 182.74
N ILE A 578 11.65 -11.46 182.64
CA ILE A 578 12.12 -12.11 181.41
C ILE A 578 11.00 -12.93 180.71
N LEU A 579 9.87 -13.20 181.37
CA LEU A 579 8.71 -13.84 180.73
C LEU A 579 7.66 -12.84 180.21
N ASP A 580 7.42 -11.72 180.89
CA ASP A 580 6.45 -10.70 180.46
C ASP A 580 7.01 -9.78 179.36
N ALA A 581 8.32 -9.56 179.31
CA ALA A 581 8.99 -8.88 178.18
C ALA A 581 8.94 -9.69 176.86
N LYS A 582 8.78 -11.02 176.95
CA LYS A 582 8.85 -11.92 175.78
C LYS A 582 7.59 -11.90 174.92
N ILE A 583 6.44 -11.52 175.51
CA ILE A 583 5.16 -11.37 174.78
C ILE A 583 5.08 -10.00 174.08
N SER A 584 5.60 -8.92 174.69
CA SER A 584 5.68 -7.60 174.02
C SER A 584 6.76 -7.53 172.93
N SER A 585 7.78 -8.39 173.00
CA SER A 585 8.85 -8.49 172.00
C SER A 585 8.40 -9.11 170.68
N THR A 586 7.55 -10.16 170.72
CA THR A 586 7.08 -10.85 169.50
C THR A 586 6.01 -10.05 168.75
N GLU A 587 5.18 -9.27 169.44
CA GLU A 587 4.19 -8.37 168.81
C GLU A 587 4.84 -7.16 168.10
N LYS A 588 5.99 -6.67 168.61
CA LYS A 588 6.79 -5.63 167.94
C LYS A 588 7.61 -6.17 166.77
N GLU A 589 8.00 -7.45 166.80
CA GLU A 589 8.74 -8.13 165.73
C GLU A 589 7.85 -8.40 164.49
N ILE A 590 6.55 -8.67 164.68
CA ILE A 590 5.57 -8.84 163.57
C ILE A 590 5.28 -7.49 162.88
N LEU A 591 5.13 -6.39 163.63
CA LEU A 591 4.96 -5.04 163.07
C LEU A 591 6.23 -4.52 162.36
N ALA A 592 7.43 -4.91 162.84
CA ALA A 592 8.70 -4.59 162.18
C ALA A 592 8.91 -5.41 160.89
N MET A 593 8.49 -6.69 160.86
CA MET A 593 8.52 -7.51 159.65
C MET A 593 7.54 -7.01 158.58
N GLU A 594 6.33 -6.57 158.94
CA GLU A 594 5.37 -5.99 157.98
C GLU A 594 5.89 -4.68 157.34
N ASN A 595 6.51 -3.79 158.12
CA ASN A 595 7.11 -2.56 157.59
C ASN A 595 8.34 -2.83 156.70
N THR A 596 9.11 -3.87 157.00
CA THR A 596 10.26 -4.28 156.18
C THR A 596 9.82 -4.94 154.86
N LEU A 597 8.71 -5.68 154.87
CA LEU A 597 8.12 -6.31 153.67
C LEU A 597 7.46 -5.27 152.75
N LYS A 598 6.83 -4.23 153.31
CA LYS A 598 6.34 -3.05 152.54
C LYS A 598 7.48 -2.26 151.90
N LEU A 599 8.58 -2.03 152.63
CA LEU A 599 9.76 -1.35 152.08
C LEU A 599 10.43 -2.19 150.98
N MET A 600 10.58 -3.50 151.19
CA MET A 600 11.17 -4.43 150.20
C MET A 600 10.31 -4.54 148.93
N ASN A 601 8.98 -4.63 149.05
CA ASN A 601 8.09 -4.63 147.90
C ASN A 601 8.07 -3.28 147.16
N SER A 602 8.17 -2.14 147.86
CA SER A 602 8.29 -0.82 147.23
C SER A 602 9.61 -0.66 146.47
N THR A 603 10.72 -1.18 147.00
CA THR A 603 12.02 -1.16 146.32
C THR A 603 12.07 -2.12 145.13
N ASN A 604 11.43 -3.30 145.21
CA ASN A 604 11.29 -4.22 144.08
C ASN A 604 10.42 -3.63 142.96
N HIS A 605 9.38 -2.88 143.30
CA HIS A 605 8.56 -2.14 142.32
C HIS A 605 9.39 -1.05 141.62
N CYS A 606 10.22 -0.32 142.39
CA CYS A 606 11.10 0.71 141.85
C CYS A 606 12.26 0.15 140.99
N TYR A 607 12.73 -1.09 141.23
CA TYR A 607 13.72 -1.74 140.37
C TYR A 607 13.14 -2.23 139.04
N LYS A 608 11.88 -2.68 139.00
CA LYS A 608 11.21 -3.04 137.75
C LYS A 608 10.97 -1.83 136.85
N GLN A 609 10.59 -0.68 137.43
CA GLN A 609 10.31 0.54 136.69
C GLN A 609 11.57 1.20 136.08
N ASN A 610 12.76 0.93 136.63
CA ASN A 610 14.05 1.45 136.15
C ASN A 610 14.79 0.50 135.18
N LEU A 611 14.17 -0.62 134.80
CA LEU A 611 14.76 -1.62 133.90
C LEU A 611 14.00 -1.79 132.57
N ASP A 612 12.92 -1.04 132.33
CA ASP A 612 12.25 -1.06 131.03
C ASP A 612 13.13 -0.43 129.94
N SER A 613 13.27 -1.19 128.86
CA SER A 613 14.06 -0.91 127.66
C SER A 613 13.60 0.37 126.97
N ILE A 614 14.57 1.19 126.53
CA ILE A 614 14.52 2.26 125.50
C ILE A 614 13.11 2.73 125.14
N ASP A 615 12.78 3.96 125.53
CA ASP A 615 11.52 4.63 125.21
C ASP A 615 11.20 4.58 123.70
N ALA A 616 10.15 3.83 123.35
CA ALA A 616 9.67 3.69 121.98
C ALA A 616 9.17 5.03 121.39
N ASN A 617 8.97 6.06 122.22
CA ASN A 617 8.53 7.39 121.82
C ASN A 617 9.64 8.46 121.85
N SER A 618 10.93 8.07 121.91
CA SER A 618 12.02 9.05 121.73
C SER A 618 11.90 9.74 120.36
N PRO A 619 12.08 11.08 120.28
CA PRO A 619 12.09 11.81 119.00
C PRO A 619 13.06 11.21 117.98
N GLU A 620 14.19 10.64 118.43
CA GLU A 620 15.19 10.04 117.53
C GLU A 620 14.72 8.72 116.89
N MET A 621 13.89 7.93 117.58
CA MET A 621 13.30 6.69 117.03
C MET A 621 12.19 6.98 116.02
N ALA A 622 11.41 8.04 116.27
CA ALA A 622 10.40 8.52 115.34
C ALA A 622 11.05 9.04 114.04
N ASP A 623 12.18 9.74 114.14
CA ASP A 623 12.91 10.23 112.96
C ASP A 623 13.58 9.09 112.19
N LYS A 624 14.09 8.03 112.86
CA LYS A 624 14.55 6.80 112.21
C LYS A 624 13.42 6.15 111.38
N GLN A 625 12.24 5.99 111.96
CA GLN A 625 11.09 5.39 111.25
C GLN A 625 10.61 6.23 110.06
N LYS A 626 10.62 7.57 110.17
CA LYS A 626 10.29 8.44 109.03
C LYS A 626 11.28 8.27 107.89
N LEU A 627 12.59 8.29 108.19
CA LEU A 627 13.64 8.09 107.19
C LEU A 627 13.60 6.69 106.55
N GLU A 628 13.27 5.65 107.33
CA GLU A 628 13.08 4.29 106.81
C GLU A 628 11.90 4.23 105.83
N ASN A 629 10.74 4.80 106.20
CA ASN A 629 9.55 4.83 105.33
C ASN A 629 9.80 5.62 104.05
N GLU A 630 10.48 6.76 104.14
CA GLU A 630 10.88 7.56 102.98
C GLU A 630 11.86 6.79 102.08
N CYS A 631 12.87 6.12 102.65
CA CYS A 631 13.81 5.30 101.89
C CYS A 631 13.09 4.15 101.16
N TYR A 632 12.18 3.43 101.83
CA TYR A 632 11.39 2.38 101.19
C TYR A 632 10.51 2.89 100.05
N SER A 633 9.86 4.04 100.24
CA SER A 633 9.03 4.66 99.21
C SER A 633 9.85 5.02 97.96
N ILE A 634 10.95 5.76 98.15
CA ILE A 634 11.83 6.18 97.05
C ILE A 634 12.46 4.96 96.36
N ASN A 635 12.83 3.91 97.10
CA ASN A 635 13.43 2.71 96.53
C ASN A 635 12.42 1.86 95.73
N SER A 636 11.15 1.83 96.16
CA SER A 636 10.05 1.23 95.38
C SER A 636 9.81 1.96 94.06
N GLU A 637 9.84 3.31 94.10
CA GLU A 637 9.73 4.14 92.89
C GLU A 637 10.94 3.99 91.96
N LEU A 638 12.16 3.93 92.51
CA LEU A 638 13.40 3.68 91.78
C LEU A 638 13.32 2.37 90.98
N ARG A 639 12.83 1.29 91.61
CA ARG A 639 12.64 -0.02 90.94
C ARG A 639 11.62 0.05 89.81
N LYS A 640 10.51 0.77 90.01
CA LYS A 640 9.52 0.98 88.94
C LYS A 640 10.15 1.72 87.76
N LYS A 641 10.94 2.77 88.03
CA LYS A 641 11.64 3.53 86.98
C LYS A 641 12.73 2.71 86.28
N GLN A 642 13.48 1.87 86.98
CA GLN A 642 14.41 0.91 86.37
C GLN A 642 13.71 0.00 85.38
N LYS A 643 12.58 -0.58 85.77
CA LYS A 643 11.78 -1.46 84.90
C LYS A 643 11.24 -0.72 83.67
N THR A 644 10.79 0.53 83.83
CA THR A 644 10.39 1.36 82.68
C THR A 644 11.57 1.65 81.74
N LEU A 645 12.76 1.90 82.28
CA LEU A 645 13.97 2.17 81.49
C LEU A 645 14.40 0.93 80.70
N GLU A 646 14.31 -0.26 81.31
CA GLU A 646 14.59 -1.53 80.64
C GLU A 646 13.61 -1.83 79.50
N ASN A 647 12.31 -1.53 79.70
CA ASN A 647 11.29 -1.62 78.64
C ASN A 647 11.54 -0.63 77.49
N VAL A 648 11.97 0.61 77.80
CA VAL A 648 12.34 1.57 76.75
C VAL A 648 13.59 1.10 76.01
N ASN A 649 14.57 0.54 76.71
CA ASN A 649 15.79 0.00 76.10
C ASN A 649 15.52 -1.22 75.20
N SER A 650 14.62 -2.12 75.59
CA SER A 650 14.19 -3.23 74.72
C SER A 650 13.45 -2.72 73.48
N SER A 651 12.63 -1.66 73.62
CA SER A 651 11.96 -1.00 72.50
C SER A 651 12.95 -0.34 71.54
N ILE A 652 13.99 0.33 72.06
CA ILE A 652 15.09 0.91 71.27
C ILE A 652 15.79 -0.17 70.44
N LYS A 653 16.20 -1.29 71.08
CA LYS A 653 16.85 -2.41 70.39
C LYS A 653 15.97 -3.01 69.29
N HIS A 654 14.66 -3.11 69.55
CA HIS A 654 13.71 -3.59 68.54
C HIS A 654 13.62 -2.64 67.34
N LEU A 655 13.55 -1.31 67.58
CA LEU A 655 13.56 -0.32 66.50
C LEU A 655 14.89 -0.31 65.72
N GLU A 656 16.02 -0.48 66.38
CA GLU A 656 17.34 -0.60 65.73
C GLU A 656 17.38 -1.82 64.80
N GLN A 657 16.85 -2.96 65.24
CA GLN A 657 16.74 -4.15 64.40
C GLN A 657 15.79 -3.93 63.21
N MET A 658 14.62 -3.32 63.45
CA MET A 658 13.67 -2.96 62.38
C MET A 658 14.31 -2.02 61.34
N LEU A 659 15.09 -1.03 61.77
CA LEU A 659 15.82 -0.13 60.89
C LEU A 659 16.79 -0.90 59.99
N LEU A 660 17.61 -1.79 60.57
CA LEU A 660 18.56 -2.62 59.82
C LEU A 660 17.86 -3.50 58.76
N GLU A 661 16.74 -4.11 59.12
CA GLU A 661 15.93 -4.92 58.19
C GLU A 661 15.32 -4.05 57.07
N THR A 662 14.89 -2.82 57.39
CA THR A 662 14.39 -1.89 56.38
C THR A 662 15.48 -1.41 55.43
N GLU A 663 16.70 -1.14 55.92
CA GLU A 663 17.85 -0.75 55.09
C GLU A 663 18.21 -1.84 54.08
N ALA A 664 18.33 -3.09 54.53
CA ALA A 664 18.64 -4.22 53.65
C ALA A 664 17.58 -4.40 52.54
N ALA A 665 16.31 -4.23 52.88
CA ALA A 665 15.23 -4.27 51.90
C ALA A 665 15.21 -3.04 50.97
N ASP A 666 15.62 -1.86 51.44
CA ASP A 666 15.78 -0.65 50.60
C ASP A 666 16.89 -0.85 49.57
N GLU A 667 18.03 -1.40 49.98
CA GLU A 667 19.12 -1.75 49.07
C GLU A 667 18.68 -2.76 48.01
N ALA A 668 17.94 -3.80 48.40
CA ALA A 668 17.40 -4.78 47.45
C ALA A 668 16.52 -4.12 46.38
N VAL A 669 15.54 -3.31 46.78
CA VAL A 669 14.67 -2.59 45.84
C VAL A 669 15.48 -1.59 44.99
N GLN A 670 16.50 -0.95 45.58
CA GLN A 670 17.38 -0.03 44.85
C GLN A 670 18.19 -0.73 43.77
N THR A 671 18.69 -1.95 44.03
CA THR A 671 19.39 -2.75 43.01
C THR A 671 18.46 -3.18 41.89
N GLU A 672 17.23 -3.60 42.19
CA GLU A 672 16.22 -3.92 41.19
C GLU A 672 15.85 -2.70 40.33
N TRP A 673 15.64 -1.55 40.97
CA TRP A 673 15.37 -0.29 40.28
C TRP A 673 16.51 0.07 39.32
N ARG A 674 17.77 0.00 39.77
CA ARG A 674 18.96 0.24 38.93
C ARG A 674 19.03 -0.74 37.76
N SER A 675 18.65 -2.01 37.97
CA SER A 675 18.59 -3.02 36.91
C SER A 675 17.55 -2.64 35.84
N LYS A 676 16.32 -2.29 36.26
CA LYS A 676 15.25 -1.87 35.34
C LYS A 676 15.57 -0.58 34.61
N ASP A 677 16.19 0.38 35.28
CA ASP A 677 16.63 1.63 34.67
C ASP A 677 17.75 1.43 33.62
N ARG A 678 18.64 0.45 33.81
CA ARG A 678 19.61 0.05 32.77
C ARG A 678 18.92 -0.60 31.57
N GLU A 679 17.99 -1.53 31.81
CA GLU A 679 17.22 -2.16 30.73
C GLU A 679 16.44 -1.12 29.90
N VAL A 680 15.88 -0.08 30.54
CA VAL A 680 15.24 1.05 29.83
C VAL A 680 16.25 1.77 28.93
N ARG A 681 17.44 2.08 29.45
CA ARG A 681 18.51 2.74 28.67
C ARG A 681 18.99 1.91 27.49
N ASP A 682 19.11 0.60 27.66
CA ASP A 682 19.46 -0.33 26.58
C ASP A 682 18.38 -0.37 25.50
N LEU A 683 17.10 -0.48 25.91
CA LEU A 683 15.97 -0.43 24.98
C LEU A 683 15.89 0.92 24.25
N ASP A 684 16.20 2.03 24.92
CA ASP A 684 16.27 3.36 24.29
C ASP A 684 17.32 3.43 23.18
N ARG A 685 18.50 2.87 23.43
CA ARG A 685 19.56 2.76 22.41
C ARG A 685 19.12 1.89 21.24
N GLU A 686 18.57 0.71 21.51
CA GLU A 686 18.06 -0.20 20.46
C GLU A 686 16.96 0.47 19.61
N LEU A 687 16.03 1.18 20.23
CA LEU A 687 14.96 1.90 19.56
C LEU A 687 15.52 3.02 18.67
N GLY A 688 16.51 3.77 19.15
CA GLY A 688 17.24 4.77 18.36
C GLY A 688 17.95 4.18 17.14
N GLU A 689 18.62 3.03 17.32
CA GLU A 689 19.29 2.31 16.23
C GLU A 689 18.29 1.81 15.16
N GLN A 690 17.16 1.24 15.59
CA GLN A 690 16.12 0.77 14.68
C GLN A 690 15.44 1.92 13.94
N GLN A 691 15.18 3.04 14.62
CA GLN A 691 14.64 4.24 13.98
C GLN A 691 15.59 4.78 12.91
N ALA A 692 16.90 4.79 13.17
CA ALA A 692 17.91 5.19 12.20
C ALA A 692 18.01 4.22 11.00
N LYS A 693 17.83 2.91 11.21
CA LYS A 693 17.75 1.90 10.14
C LYS A 693 16.52 2.13 9.26
N LEU A 694 15.34 2.30 9.86
CA LEU A 694 14.09 2.62 9.14
C LEU A 694 14.19 3.91 8.35
N GLN A 695 14.78 4.97 8.90
CA GLN A 695 15.00 6.21 8.17
C GLN A 695 15.91 6.02 6.93
N ARG A 696 16.95 5.20 7.03
CA ARG A 696 17.84 4.87 5.90
C ARG A 696 17.09 4.07 4.82
N ALA A 697 16.37 3.03 5.21
CA ALA A 697 15.54 2.23 4.30
C ALA A 697 14.44 3.08 3.64
N GLY A 698 13.80 3.98 4.39
CA GLY A 698 12.77 4.89 3.87
C GLY A 698 13.32 5.89 2.85
N LYS A 699 14.54 6.40 3.07
CA LYS A 699 15.24 7.24 2.07
C LYS A 699 15.58 6.45 0.80
N GLN A 700 16.01 5.20 0.94
CA GLN A 700 16.29 4.31 -0.20
C GLN A 700 15.01 4.00 -0.99
N LEU A 701 13.92 3.64 -0.32
CA LEU A 701 12.62 3.39 -0.96
C LEU A 701 12.14 4.63 -1.73
N LYS A 702 12.21 5.82 -1.13
CA LYS A 702 11.85 7.08 -1.82
C LYS A 702 12.69 7.32 -3.08
N ARG A 703 13.97 6.94 -3.07
CA ARG A 703 14.86 7.07 -4.23
C ARG A 703 14.43 6.11 -5.36
N VAL A 704 14.20 4.84 -5.03
CA VAL A 704 13.78 3.81 -6.00
C VAL A 704 12.41 4.13 -6.58
N VAL A 705 11.45 4.53 -5.74
CA VAL A 705 10.10 4.93 -6.20
C VAL A 705 10.18 6.12 -7.18
N ARG A 706 11.01 7.14 -6.90
CA ARG A 706 11.22 8.26 -7.83
C ARG A 706 11.82 7.81 -9.16
N GLN A 707 12.78 6.88 -9.13
CA GLN A 707 13.36 6.33 -10.36
C GLN A 707 12.31 5.58 -11.19
N VAL A 708 11.45 4.78 -10.55
CA VAL A 708 10.33 4.09 -11.22
C VAL A 708 9.32 5.09 -11.81
N GLN A 709 8.97 6.14 -11.06
CA GLN A 709 8.04 7.18 -11.53
C GLN A 709 8.58 7.95 -12.74
N LEU A 710 9.86 8.33 -12.71
CA LEU A 710 10.53 9.04 -13.82
C LEU A 710 10.59 8.21 -15.12
N VAL A 711 10.55 6.88 -15.02
CA VAL A 711 10.56 5.98 -16.19
C VAL A 711 9.13 5.70 -16.68
N LYS A 712 8.13 5.71 -15.79
CA LYS A 712 6.72 5.48 -16.14
C LYS A 712 6.02 6.68 -16.77
N GLU A 713 6.51 7.90 -16.57
CA GLU A 713 6.02 9.07 -17.30
C GLU A 713 6.67 9.10 -18.71
N PRO A 714 5.93 8.81 -19.79
CA PRO A 714 6.51 8.92 -21.12
C PRO A 714 6.81 10.39 -21.40
N LYS A 715 8.07 10.69 -21.74
CA LYS A 715 8.52 12.01 -22.23
C LYS A 715 7.89 12.40 -23.59
N PHE A 716 6.94 11.63 -24.10
CA PHE A 716 6.16 11.92 -25.30
C PHE A 716 4.66 11.80 -24.95
N PRO A 717 3.85 12.86 -25.06
CA PRO A 717 2.44 12.80 -24.69
C PRO A 717 1.69 11.99 -25.75
N VAL A 718 1.47 10.71 -25.47
CA VAL A 718 0.54 9.85 -26.21
C VAL A 718 -0.83 10.54 -26.37
N GLY A 719 -1.24 11.34 -25.37
CA GLY A 719 -2.46 12.16 -25.42
C GLY A 719 -2.45 13.34 -26.39
N LEU A 720 -1.33 13.68 -27.04
CA LEU A 720 -1.31 14.65 -28.16
C LEU A 720 -1.60 13.94 -29.49
N ALA A 721 -1.08 12.74 -29.67
CA ALA A 721 -1.36 11.90 -30.83
C ALA A 721 -2.81 11.40 -30.82
N GLU A 722 -3.35 11.03 -29.65
CA GLU A 722 -4.77 10.67 -29.50
C GLU A 722 -5.70 11.83 -29.86
N ARG A 723 -5.37 13.07 -29.45
CA ARG A 723 -6.13 14.27 -29.82
C ARG A 723 -6.04 14.62 -31.31
N ASP A 724 -4.89 14.41 -31.94
CA ASP A 724 -4.74 14.61 -33.39
C ASP A 724 -5.57 13.59 -34.19
N ILE A 725 -5.66 12.35 -33.71
CA ILE A 725 -6.50 11.31 -34.31
C ILE A 725 -7.99 11.66 -34.14
N GLU A 726 -8.43 12.01 -32.93
CA GLU A 726 -9.83 12.41 -32.67
C GLU A 726 -10.26 13.62 -33.49
N THR A 727 -9.38 14.62 -33.65
CA THR A 727 -9.68 15.81 -34.45
C THR A 727 -9.80 15.49 -35.94
N ARG A 728 -8.99 14.57 -36.48
CA ARG A 728 -9.13 14.06 -37.86
C ARG A 728 -10.42 13.28 -38.07
N GLU A 729 -10.78 12.39 -37.14
CA GLU A 729 -12.03 11.63 -37.22
C GLU A 729 -13.26 12.56 -37.22
N MET A 730 -13.25 13.61 -36.39
CA MET A 730 -14.32 14.60 -36.37
C MET A 730 -14.39 15.44 -37.66
N GLN A 731 -13.25 15.74 -38.28
CA GLN A 731 -13.21 16.41 -39.59
C GLN A 731 -13.81 15.53 -40.69
N ASP A 732 -13.50 14.24 -40.70
CA ASP A 732 -14.04 13.30 -41.70
C ASP A 732 -15.56 13.11 -41.55
N ILE A 733 -16.07 13.05 -40.33
CA ILE A 733 -17.53 13.00 -40.06
C ILE A 733 -18.22 14.27 -40.55
N ASN A 734 -17.64 15.45 -40.29
CA ASN A 734 -18.17 16.72 -40.78
C ASN A 734 -18.17 16.79 -42.31
N ASN A 735 -17.09 16.34 -42.95
CA ASN A 735 -17.01 16.29 -44.42
C ASN A 735 -18.04 15.32 -45.03
N ALA A 736 -18.26 14.16 -44.40
CA ALA A 736 -19.30 13.22 -44.84
C ALA A 736 -20.71 13.80 -44.71
N ALA A 737 -21.00 14.54 -43.63
CA ALA A 737 -22.28 15.23 -43.45
C ALA A 737 -22.48 16.35 -44.50
N LEU A 738 -21.44 17.13 -44.80
CA LEU A 738 -21.46 18.14 -45.86
C LEU A 738 -21.66 17.51 -47.24
N GLN A 739 -21.07 16.33 -47.50
CA GLN A 739 -21.29 15.59 -48.73
C GLN A 739 -22.74 15.08 -48.85
N GLN A 740 -23.34 14.58 -47.76
CA GLN A 740 -24.75 14.18 -47.74
C GLN A 740 -25.70 15.37 -47.95
N LEU A 741 -25.38 16.54 -47.40
CA LEU A 741 -26.12 17.78 -47.66
C LEU A 741 -25.98 18.23 -49.12
N SER A 742 -24.80 18.05 -49.72
CA SER A 742 -24.57 18.30 -51.15
C SER A 742 -25.38 17.35 -52.03
N ASP A 743 -25.42 16.06 -51.68
CA ASP A 743 -26.24 15.05 -52.36
C ASP A 743 -27.76 15.32 -52.18
N LEU A 744 -28.19 15.85 -51.05
CA LEU A 744 -29.58 16.30 -50.84
C LEU A 744 -29.91 17.48 -51.74
N CYS A 745 -29.02 18.47 -51.81
CA CYS A 745 -29.15 19.66 -52.64
C CYS A 745 -29.20 19.33 -54.14
N THR A 746 -28.45 18.32 -54.59
CA THR A 746 -28.51 17.85 -55.99
C THR A 746 -29.79 17.08 -56.31
N ARG A 747 -30.39 16.37 -55.33
CA ARG A 747 -31.64 15.62 -55.51
C ARG A 747 -32.89 16.48 -55.40
N TYR A 748 -32.87 17.53 -54.56
CA TYR A 748 -33.99 18.41 -54.30
C TYR A 748 -33.58 19.87 -54.45
N ILE A 749 -33.69 20.38 -55.68
CA ILE A 749 -33.21 21.73 -56.06
C ILE A 749 -33.89 22.84 -55.23
N GLU A 750 -35.13 22.64 -54.79
CA GLU A 750 -35.88 23.58 -53.94
C GLU A 750 -35.25 23.77 -52.54
N THR A 751 -34.44 22.82 -52.08
CA THR A 751 -33.77 22.89 -50.77
C THR A 751 -32.45 23.67 -50.79
N VAL A 752 -31.88 23.89 -51.99
CA VAL A 752 -30.58 24.55 -52.20
C VAL A 752 -30.51 25.97 -51.59
N PRO A 753 -31.52 26.86 -51.76
CA PRO A 753 -31.44 28.22 -51.21
C PRO A 753 -31.44 28.22 -49.68
N VAL A 754 -32.19 27.30 -49.07
CA VAL A 754 -32.32 27.18 -47.61
C VAL A 754 -31.03 26.60 -47.01
N VAL A 755 -30.49 25.55 -47.62
CA VAL A 755 -29.23 24.92 -47.17
C VAL A 755 -28.05 25.87 -47.34
N ASN A 756 -27.93 26.57 -48.47
CA ASN A 756 -26.86 27.55 -48.67
C ASN A 756 -26.96 28.73 -47.70
N ARG A 757 -28.18 29.20 -47.37
CA ARG A 757 -28.37 30.25 -46.36
C ARG A 757 -27.87 29.81 -44.98
N TYR A 758 -28.23 28.61 -44.53
CA TYR A 758 -27.79 28.12 -43.22
C TYR A 758 -26.29 27.78 -43.17
N LEU A 759 -25.69 27.33 -44.28
CA LEU A 759 -24.26 27.07 -44.36
C LEU A 759 -23.43 28.36 -44.41
N THR A 760 -23.90 29.39 -45.11
CA THR A 760 -23.26 30.71 -45.14
C THR A 760 -23.39 31.45 -43.80
N GLU A 761 -24.49 31.28 -43.05
CA GLU A 761 -24.60 31.76 -41.67
C GLU A 761 -23.61 31.08 -40.70
N LYS A 762 -22.97 29.99 -41.11
CA LYS A 762 -22.00 29.22 -40.30
C LYS A 762 -20.60 29.14 -40.91
N ASP A 763 -20.31 29.95 -41.93
CA ASP A 763 -19.03 29.96 -42.67
C ASP A 763 -18.59 28.59 -43.23
N LEU A 764 -19.57 27.74 -43.61
CA LEU A 764 -19.33 26.43 -44.20
C LEU A 764 -19.70 26.42 -45.69
N ALA A 765 -18.95 25.69 -46.51
CA ALA A 765 -19.19 25.56 -47.94
C ALA A 765 -19.49 24.10 -48.33
N LEU A 766 -20.41 23.90 -49.28
CA LEU A 766 -20.69 22.56 -49.82
C LEU A 766 -19.55 22.10 -50.75
N PRO A 767 -19.13 20.83 -50.69
CA PRO A 767 -18.22 20.24 -51.67
C PRO A 767 -18.81 20.29 -53.08
N VAL A 768 -18.00 20.68 -54.08
CA VAL A 768 -18.41 20.78 -55.49
C VAL A 768 -18.70 19.39 -56.05
N VAL A 769 -19.97 19.09 -56.36
CA VAL A 769 -20.37 17.85 -57.01
C VAL A 769 -20.11 17.96 -58.52
N ARG A 770 -19.18 17.16 -59.06
CA ARG A 770 -19.05 16.97 -60.50
C ARG A 770 -20.23 16.13 -60.99
N SER A 771 -21.19 16.75 -61.65
CA SER A 771 -22.37 16.07 -62.22
C SER A 771 -21.97 15.06 -63.30
N SER A 772 -22.01 13.77 -62.97
CA SER A 772 -21.96 12.69 -63.97
C SER A 772 -23.39 12.19 -64.22
N MET A 773 -23.98 12.67 -65.31
CA MET A 773 -25.27 12.21 -65.81
C MET A 773 -25.07 10.95 -66.66
N THR A 774 -25.27 9.76 -66.10
CA THR A 774 -25.72 8.56 -66.86
C THR A 774 -26.42 7.56 -65.95
N ALA A 775 -27.73 7.42 -66.19
CA ALA A 775 -28.60 6.26 -66.10
C ALA A 775 -28.45 5.24 -64.93
N SER A 776 -29.54 5.15 -64.19
CA SER A 776 -29.92 4.13 -63.21
C SER A 776 -29.88 2.69 -63.74
N ILE A 777 -29.20 1.79 -63.02
CA ILE A 777 -29.64 0.40 -62.85
C ILE A 777 -29.50 0.05 -61.36
N SER A 778 -30.65 -0.20 -60.76
CA SER A 778 -30.85 -0.76 -59.42
C SER A 778 -30.05 -2.04 -59.18
N SER A 779 -29.33 -2.12 -58.06
CA SER A 779 -29.13 -3.40 -57.37
C SER A 779 -28.85 -3.21 -55.87
N LEU A 780 -29.63 -3.93 -55.07
CA LEU A 780 -29.50 -4.11 -53.63
C LEU A 780 -28.24 -4.92 -53.33
N THR A 781 -27.26 -4.34 -52.64
CA THR A 781 -26.13 -5.09 -52.07
C THR A 781 -26.46 -5.60 -50.68
N ILE A 782 -26.83 -6.87 -50.63
CA ILE A 782 -26.79 -7.72 -49.44
C ILE A 782 -25.33 -8.05 -49.13
N SER A 783 -24.89 -7.68 -47.92
CA SER A 783 -23.60 -8.06 -47.34
C SER A 783 -23.52 -9.57 -47.18
N ARG A 784 -22.81 -10.25 -48.08
CA ARG A 784 -22.40 -11.66 -47.93
C ARG A 784 -20.91 -11.72 -47.68
N SER A 785 -20.57 -11.93 -46.41
CA SER A 785 -19.32 -12.53 -45.97
C SER A 785 -19.11 -13.91 -46.60
N GLY A 786 -17.90 -14.17 -47.05
CA GLY A 786 -17.37 -15.52 -47.21
C GLY A 786 -16.31 -15.62 -48.31
N SER A 787 -15.08 -15.88 -47.88
CA SER A 787 -14.32 -17.11 -48.19
C SER A 787 -14.53 -17.73 -49.59
N GLU A 788 -13.53 -17.68 -50.48
CA GLU A 788 -12.46 -18.69 -50.58
C GLU A 788 -11.72 -18.62 -51.93
N ALA A 789 -10.47 -19.06 -51.87
CA ALA A 789 -9.73 -19.70 -52.96
C ALA A 789 -10.59 -20.77 -53.68
N ALA A 790 -10.33 -21.24 -54.90
CA ALA A 790 -9.05 -21.53 -55.51
C ALA A 790 -9.23 -21.88 -57.01
N SER A 791 -8.08 -21.96 -57.67
CA SER A 791 -7.67 -23.02 -58.62
C SER A 791 -7.49 -22.66 -60.11
N THR A 792 -6.19 -22.57 -60.46
CA THR A 792 -5.47 -23.26 -61.56
C THR A 792 -5.81 -22.96 -63.02
N SER A 793 -4.79 -22.53 -63.79
CA SER A 793 -4.03 -23.43 -64.70
C SER A 793 -2.86 -22.75 -65.45
N ARG A 794 -1.65 -23.28 -65.23
CA ARG A 794 -0.73 -23.90 -66.23
C ARG A 794 0.13 -23.04 -67.19
N SER A 795 1.45 -23.29 -67.05
CA SER A 795 2.55 -23.44 -68.06
C SER A 795 3.66 -22.37 -67.93
N LYS A 796 4.99 -22.63 -68.02
CA LYS A 796 5.84 -23.82 -68.19
C LYS A 796 7.32 -23.38 -67.92
N VAL A 797 8.23 -24.35 -67.72
CA VAL A 797 9.71 -24.35 -67.96
C VAL A 797 10.67 -24.41 -66.73
N THR A 798 11.16 -25.63 -66.48
CA THR A 798 12.54 -26.15 -66.13
C THR A 798 13.44 -25.41 -65.12
N SER A 799 14.30 -26.03 -64.28
CA SER A 799 14.86 -27.38 -64.23
C SER A 799 15.30 -27.73 -62.79
N PHE A 800 15.17 -29.00 -62.42
CA PHE A 800 15.75 -29.62 -61.22
C PHE A 800 16.72 -30.73 -61.66
N GLY A 801 17.78 -30.92 -60.88
CA GLY A 801 18.44 -32.21 -60.63
C GLY A 801 19.24 -32.06 -59.33
N SER A 802 19.51 -33.06 -58.50
CA SER A 802 19.00 -34.43 -58.29
C SER A 802 19.52 -34.94 -56.94
N GLU A 803 19.01 -36.10 -56.51
CA GLU A 803 19.47 -37.06 -55.45
C GLU A 803 18.78 -36.95 -54.07
N MET A 804 17.79 -37.82 -53.72
CA MET A 804 17.86 -39.23 -53.22
C MET A 804 18.71 -39.37 -51.94
N SER A 805 18.29 -39.95 -50.79
CA SER A 805 17.55 -41.20 -50.52
C SER A 805 17.09 -41.24 -49.03
N LEU A 806 15.83 -41.59 -48.71
CA LEU A 806 15.29 -42.87 -48.18
C LEU A 806 15.51 -43.24 -46.68
N THR A 807 14.35 -43.47 -46.02
CA THR A 807 13.94 -44.30 -44.85
C THR A 807 14.32 -43.96 -43.40
N PRO A 808 13.36 -44.16 -42.46
CA PRO A 808 13.67 -44.45 -41.07
C PRO A 808 12.94 -45.71 -40.53
N SER A 809 13.60 -46.51 -39.70
CA SER A 809 12.93 -47.48 -38.83
C SER A 809 13.82 -47.88 -37.62
N VAL A 810 13.35 -47.51 -36.43
CA VAL A 810 13.20 -48.36 -35.22
C VAL A 810 14.43 -48.70 -34.34
N ILE A 811 14.40 -48.10 -33.13
CA ILE A 811 14.52 -48.65 -31.76
C ILE A 811 15.88 -49.17 -31.20
N ASN A 812 16.19 -48.60 -30.01
CA ASN A 812 16.98 -49.03 -28.84
C ASN A 812 18.46 -49.42 -29.00
N LEU A 813 19.32 -48.76 -28.22
CA LEU A 813 19.80 -49.21 -26.90
C LEU A 813 20.85 -48.20 -26.40
N ASP A 814 20.60 -47.53 -25.28
CA ASP A 814 21.70 -46.98 -24.46
C ASP A 814 22.35 -48.14 -23.69
N PRO A 815 23.65 -48.03 -23.37
CA PRO A 815 23.92 -47.86 -21.94
C PRO A 815 25.22 -47.10 -21.54
N PHE A 816 25.19 -46.64 -20.28
CA PHE A 816 26.29 -46.41 -19.33
C PHE A 816 27.31 -45.26 -19.56
N GLY A 817 27.28 -44.29 -18.63
CA GLY A 817 28.25 -44.36 -17.52
C GLY A 817 28.86 -43.06 -16.99
N LYS A 818 28.57 -42.81 -15.69
CA LYS A 818 29.40 -42.20 -14.63
C LYS A 818 29.52 -40.66 -14.58
N SER A 819 29.55 -40.00 -13.41
CA SER A 819 29.31 -40.38 -12.00
C SER A 819 29.37 -39.10 -11.14
N ASP A 820 28.71 -39.18 -9.96
CA ASP A 820 29.00 -38.50 -8.68
C ASP A 820 28.62 -37.01 -8.50
N SER A 821 28.09 -36.54 -7.37
CA SER A 821 27.93 -37.12 -6.02
C SER A 821 26.98 -36.29 -5.12
N GLN A 822 26.45 -36.99 -4.10
CA GLN A 822 25.93 -36.54 -2.78
C GLN A 822 24.58 -35.79 -2.69
N SER A 823 23.75 -35.92 -1.64
CA SER A 823 23.46 -36.96 -0.63
C SER A 823 22.23 -36.51 0.19
N ALA A 824 21.59 -37.47 0.85
CA ALA A 824 20.75 -37.35 2.07
C ALA A 824 19.32 -36.80 1.95
N GLY A 825 18.35 -37.68 2.22
CA GLY A 825 16.94 -37.33 2.41
C GLY A 825 16.47 -37.39 3.86
N ARG A 826 15.18 -37.08 4.08
CA ARG A 826 14.37 -37.67 5.17
C ARG A 826 12.88 -37.36 5.02
N LYS A 827 12.11 -38.46 4.94
CA LYS A 827 10.80 -38.76 5.56
C LYS A 827 9.94 -37.61 6.10
N SER A 828 8.65 -37.60 5.73
CA SER A 828 7.54 -37.82 6.67
C SER A 828 6.24 -38.20 5.96
N SER A 829 5.42 -38.97 6.65
CA SER A 829 4.42 -39.91 6.17
C SER A 829 2.98 -39.55 6.58
N GLN A 830 2.04 -40.30 5.98
CA GLN A 830 0.71 -40.69 6.50
C GLN A 830 -0.44 -39.65 6.42
N THR A 831 -1.72 -39.99 6.20
CA THR A 831 -2.46 -41.26 6.41
C THR A 831 -3.83 -41.23 5.70
N ARG A 832 -4.34 -42.42 5.29
CA ARG A 832 -5.72 -42.98 5.45
C ARG A 832 -5.82 -44.22 4.54
N LYS A 833 -6.49 -45.33 4.86
CA LYS A 833 -7.26 -45.84 6.02
C LYS A 833 -7.56 -47.34 5.70
N SER A 834 -8.09 -48.06 6.70
CA SER A 834 -8.78 -49.38 6.65
C SER A 834 -7.89 -50.62 6.93
N ILE A 835 -8.29 -51.66 7.69
CA ILE A 835 -9.52 -52.02 8.42
C ILE A 835 -9.22 -53.29 9.28
N LEU A 836 -9.83 -53.40 10.49
CA LEU A 836 -10.20 -54.61 11.28
C LEU A 836 -9.10 -55.63 11.71
N LYS A 837 -9.13 -56.36 12.84
CA LYS A 837 -10.04 -56.54 14.01
C LYS A 837 -9.25 -57.39 15.05
N THR A 838 -9.82 -57.47 16.26
CA THR A 838 -9.67 -58.48 17.35
C THR A 838 -8.80 -58.13 18.58
N LYS A 839 -9.51 -58.19 19.71
CA LYS A 839 -9.19 -58.11 21.15
C LYS A 839 -9.27 -59.57 21.71
N PRO A 840 -9.14 -59.83 23.04
CA PRO A 840 -8.21 -59.41 24.10
C PRO A 840 -7.70 -60.70 24.84
N PRO A 841 -7.42 -60.81 26.16
CA PRO A 841 -7.15 -59.83 27.24
C PRO A 841 -5.91 -60.12 28.13
N LYS A 842 -5.32 -59.08 28.71
CA LYS A 842 -5.19 -58.83 30.16
C LYS A 842 -4.68 -57.41 30.38
#